data_AF-A0A9D2YBU9-F1
#
_entry.id   AF-A0A9D2YBU9-F1
#
_cell.length_a   1.000
_cell.length_b   1.000
_cell.length_c   1.000
_cell.angle_alpha   90.00
_cell.angle_beta   90.00
_cell.angle_gamma   90.00
#
_symmetry.space_group_name_H-M   'P 1'
#
loop_
_entity.id
_entity.type
_entity.pdbx_description
1 polymer ?
#
loop_
_entity_poly.entity_id
_entity_poly.type
_entity_poly.pdbx_seq_one_letter_code
_entity_poly.pdbx_strand_id
1 'polypeptide(L)'
;MPLFSRKKKPSEDCRKRLEHQLCRAKEAGADDILDISGCELSEVPSSAFSICKVLQKKVLILHTNELRVLLTKGCDISTLSTLKVLDLHDNQLTCLPEDIGKVSTLQILNVEKNHLKVLPESIGKLQLLQTLNVKGNRLSELPPSIGSLRSLRTLDVSDNKVMQLPKALAHIRTLESLTLDAAAMTFPPASVCSEGTESIQRYLCSELGEEYCPPSQYLLPVLETDCSKQDSDCLDGLEEVWKNKISDYEKRKELKQQEKLAFERHLEEKQKEHTQLLLMNNSHKENILISVRQEQERVELGFSQQQRAQEAERLLILEKVRQAEDNISSRIGSLLMDNNRQKKSTEFLQAMEEDRIRMEQLTTITQEEANSLRKREVAAAMQKLLSDGYAMSLLQEASDCRRQSLVSEACRSMETLDRKCERMLSLQVLDKSKAIAQILQEEEMQKAAFQALQLQKDAVHGYIRNQIKLIEGELMQLTNLEIKRRNLDSENLQEVLVEQRTALSDLLQQLLKQKDQREQELRQILVEIERNSESNQQNYWMIQYQRLLDAKPLSLRMQEAGVEMELVHLLCRLSAQHYLPVLAHHHITTEALCHMTSSDLKQVGITETGIQKALLSWARERQPAAGVRKADQQEQEAVPTAPSAPPCPSRTSTLQTPSPPRSPGTPVTPSAPVPLEGPGSSECVVCMETGPQVIFLPCGHVCCCQVCSDALQGCPLCRSSIAQRIRLFRS
;
A
#
# COMPACT_ATOMS: atom_id res chain seq x y z
N MET A 1 30.93 29.42 11.19
CA MET A 1 29.45 29.38 11.17
C MET A 1 28.97 27.96 10.91
N PRO A 2 28.09 27.37 11.74
CA PRO A 2 27.53 26.04 11.50
C PRO A 2 26.12 26.15 10.86
N LEU A 3 26.03 26.01 9.53
CA LEU A 3 24.76 26.15 8.79
C LEU A 3 23.96 24.84 8.60
N PHE A 4 24.36 23.75 9.25
CA PHE A 4 23.72 22.44 9.08
C PHE A 4 23.49 21.71 10.42
N SER A 5 22.47 22.15 11.17
CA SER A 5 21.84 21.25 12.16
C SER A 5 21.06 20.17 11.41
N ARG A 6 21.65 18.97 11.24
CA ARG A 6 20.92 17.80 10.76
C ARG A 6 19.70 17.59 11.68
N LYS A 7 18.48 17.74 11.15
CA LYS A 7 17.28 17.28 11.85
C LYS A 7 17.46 15.79 12.14
N LYS A 8 17.48 15.41 13.42
CA LYS A 8 17.47 14.01 13.87
C LYS A 8 16.20 13.40 13.26
N LYS A 9 16.33 12.31 12.50
CA LYS A 9 15.16 11.60 11.99
C LYS A 9 14.54 10.87 13.18
N PRO A 10 13.23 11.02 13.44
CA PRO A 10 12.56 10.27 14.50
C PRO A 10 12.66 8.77 14.21
N SER A 11 12.69 7.95 15.27
CA SER A 11 12.66 6.50 15.15
C SER A 11 11.45 6.02 14.33
N GLU A 12 11.60 4.90 13.61
CA GLU A 12 10.48 4.27 12.91
C GLU A 12 9.30 3.96 13.84
N ASP A 13 9.59 3.56 15.09
CA ASP A 13 8.56 3.20 16.06
C ASP A 13 7.80 4.43 16.58
N CYS A 14 8.51 5.55 16.78
CA CYS A 14 7.92 6.84 17.10
C CYS A 14 7.04 7.36 15.95
N ARG A 15 7.47 7.14 14.69
CA ARG A 15 6.66 7.48 13.52
C ARG A 15 5.39 6.62 13.41
N LYS A 16 5.49 5.30 13.62
CA LYS A 16 4.33 4.39 13.64
C LYS A 16 3.37 4.74 14.77
N ARG A 17 3.88 5.09 15.96
CA ARG A 17 3.07 5.60 17.09
C ARG A 17 2.32 6.88 16.70
N LEU A 18 2.99 7.86 16.09
CA LEU A 18 2.36 9.09 15.61
C LEU A 18 1.26 8.82 14.59
N GLU A 19 1.54 8.01 13.56
CA GLU A 19 0.57 7.66 12.51
C GLU A 19 -0.64 6.90 13.10
N HIS A 20 -0.42 6.00 14.06
CA HIS A 20 -1.47 5.29 14.79
C HIS A 20 -2.34 6.23 15.65
N GLN A 21 -1.74 7.13 16.44
CA GLN A 21 -2.51 8.07 17.27
C GLN A 21 -3.31 9.08 16.42
N LEU A 22 -2.72 9.57 15.31
CA LEU A 22 -3.43 10.44 14.36
C LEU A 22 -4.53 9.72 13.58
N CYS A 23 -4.47 8.38 13.48
CA CYS A 23 -5.56 7.56 12.94
C CYS A 23 -6.68 7.40 13.97
N ARG A 24 -6.35 6.91 15.18
CA ARG A 24 -7.30 6.74 16.29
C ARG A 24 -8.06 8.01 16.62
N ALA A 25 -7.38 9.16 16.61
CA ALA A 25 -8.02 10.44 16.90
C ALA A 25 -9.14 10.83 15.91
N LYS A 26 -9.18 10.22 14.70
CA LYS A 26 -10.19 10.44 13.65
C LYS A 26 -11.33 9.42 13.66
N GLU A 27 -11.25 8.36 14.47
CA GLU A 27 -12.29 7.35 14.54
C GLU A 27 -13.57 7.93 15.17
N ALA A 28 -14.74 7.52 14.67
CA ALA A 28 -16.02 7.99 15.19
C ALA A 28 -16.22 7.46 16.61
N GLY A 29 -16.38 8.39 17.58
CA GLY A 29 -16.44 8.05 19.01
C GLY A 29 -15.08 8.08 19.73
N ALA A 30 -13.99 8.47 19.07
CA ALA A 30 -12.70 8.68 19.73
C ALA A 30 -12.77 9.88 20.70
N ASP A 31 -12.24 9.69 21.92
CA ASP A 31 -12.22 10.66 23.03
C ASP A 31 -11.84 12.08 22.61
N ASP A 32 -12.28 13.09 23.38
CA ASP A 32 -11.93 14.50 23.21
C ASP A 32 -10.41 14.81 23.35
N ILE A 33 -9.57 13.78 23.50
CA ILE A 33 -8.14 13.81 23.73
C ILE A 33 -7.38 13.50 22.43
N LEU A 34 -6.39 14.32 22.09
CA LEU A 34 -5.35 14.00 21.12
C LEU A 34 -4.01 13.88 21.87
N ASP A 35 -3.52 12.65 22.03
CA ASP A 35 -2.21 12.36 22.60
C ASP A 35 -1.20 12.01 21.50
N ILE A 36 -0.20 12.88 21.35
CA ILE A 36 0.97 12.73 20.48
C ILE A 36 2.28 12.99 21.26
N SER A 37 2.27 12.61 22.55
CA SER A 37 3.45 12.57 23.41
C SER A 37 4.47 11.51 23.02
N GLY A 38 5.73 11.69 23.42
CA GLY A 38 6.76 10.65 23.29
C GLY A 38 7.04 10.20 21.85
N CYS A 39 6.88 11.10 20.87
CA CYS A 39 6.95 10.81 19.44
C CYS A 39 8.21 11.41 18.76
N GLU A 40 9.18 11.89 19.55
CA GLU A 40 10.41 12.56 19.07
C GLU A 40 10.13 13.74 18.11
N LEU A 41 9.00 14.44 18.30
CA LEU A 41 8.57 15.52 17.40
C LEU A 41 9.45 16.75 17.58
N SER A 42 10.05 17.24 16.48
CA SER A 42 10.74 18.53 16.43
C SER A 42 9.81 19.69 16.07
N GLU A 43 8.69 19.40 15.39
CA GLU A 43 7.66 20.32 14.93
C GLU A 43 6.29 19.62 15.02
N VAL A 44 5.23 20.34 15.42
CA VAL A 44 3.88 19.78 15.52
C VAL A 44 3.26 19.61 14.11
N PRO A 45 2.76 18.42 13.73
CA PRO A 45 2.17 18.20 12.41
C PRO A 45 0.93 19.08 12.15
N SER A 46 0.81 19.66 10.95
CA SER A 46 -0.38 20.42 10.51
C SER A 46 -1.68 19.58 10.56
N SER A 47 -1.56 18.27 10.42
CA SER A 47 -2.67 17.32 10.61
C SER A 47 -3.21 17.32 12.05
N ALA A 48 -2.38 17.56 13.07
CA ALA A 48 -2.82 17.61 14.47
C ALA A 48 -3.72 18.84 14.71
N PHE A 49 -3.29 20.02 14.26
CA PHE A 49 -4.11 21.25 14.27
C PHE A 49 -5.43 21.06 13.50
N SER A 50 -5.38 20.39 12.36
CA SER A 50 -6.57 20.08 11.55
C SER A 50 -7.54 19.15 12.28
N ILE A 51 -7.03 18.12 12.96
CA ILE A 51 -7.83 17.20 13.80
C ILE A 51 -8.47 17.95 14.98
N CYS A 52 -7.70 18.77 15.70
CA CYS A 52 -8.24 19.59 16.79
C CYS A 52 -9.37 20.52 16.33
N LYS A 53 -9.20 21.16 15.16
CA LYS A 53 -10.21 22.07 14.58
C LYS A 53 -11.47 21.34 14.10
N VAL A 54 -11.32 20.25 13.35
CA VAL A 54 -12.45 19.54 12.72
C VAL A 54 -13.23 18.70 13.73
N LEU A 55 -12.53 18.05 14.68
CA LEU A 55 -13.14 17.16 15.67
C LEU A 55 -13.31 17.83 17.05
N GLN A 56 -13.09 19.16 17.13
CA GLN A 56 -13.27 19.98 18.32
C GLN A 56 -12.67 19.38 19.61
N LYS A 57 -11.48 18.77 19.49
CA LYS A 57 -10.79 18.13 20.61
C LYS A 57 -10.60 19.16 21.74
N LYS A 58 -10.72 18.69 22.99
CA LYS A 58 -10.66 19.51 24.21
C LYS A 58 -9.34 19.35 24.96
N VAL A 59 -8.59 18.28 24.70
CA VAL A 59 -7.31 17.99 25.34
C VAL A 59 -6.26 17.71 24.26
N LEU A 60 -5.13 18.39 24.32
CA LEU A 60 -3.97 18.15 23.45
C LEU A 60 -2.74 17.87 24.31
N ILE A 61 -2.18 16.66 24.18
CA ILE A 61 -1.03 16.19 24.92
C ILE A 61 0.15 16.03 23.96
N LEU A 62 1.20 16.80 24.22
CA LEU A 62 2.40 16.96 23.37
C LEU A 62 3.70 16.83 24.18
N HIS A 63 3.61 16.36 25.43
CA HIS A 63 4.76 16.24 26.32
C HIS A 63 5.83 15.25 25.82
N THR A 64 7.03 15.32 26.43
CA THR A 64 8.16 14.42 26.14
C THR A 64 8.53 14.35 24.65
N ASN A 65 8.72 15.52 24.02
CA ASN A 65 9.08 15.68 22.61
C ASN A 65 10.30 16.65 22.46
N GLU A 66 10.79 16.86 21.23
CA GLU A 66 11.92 17.76 20.93
C GLU A 66 11.46 19.13 20.38
N LEU A 67 10.24 19.60 20.73
CA LEU A 67 9.63 20.79 20.15
C LEU A 67 10.35 22.07 20.57
N ARG A 68 10.74 22.91 19.62
CA ARG A 68 11.35 24.24 19.87
C ARG A 68 10.36 25.41 19.80
N VAL A 69 9.31 25.25 18.99
CA VAL A 69 8.25 26.23 18.77
C VAL A 69 6.93 25.47 18.64
N LEU A 70 5.86 25.99 19.27
CA LEU A 70 4.53 25.38 19.21
C LEU A 70 3.90 25.51 17.81
N LEU A 71 4.06 26.68 17.17
CA LEU A 71 3.53 26.95 15.84
C LEU A 71 4.55 26.66 14.74
N THR A 72 4.12 25.92 13.73
CA THR A 72 4.85 25.67 12.49
C THR A 72 4.43 26.68 11.41
N LYS A 73 5.23 26.82 10.34
CA LYS A 73 4.97 27.81 9.29
C LYS A 73 3.62 27.55 8.61
N GLY A 74 2.69 28.50 8.74
CA GLY A 74 1.35 28.42 8.15
C GLY A 74 0.26 27.79 9.03
N CYS A 75 0.52 27.57 10.34
CA CYS A 75 -0.50 27.14 11.30
C CYS A 75 -0.80 28.25 12.32
N ASP A 76 -2.08 28.61 12.47
CA ASP A 76 -2.54 29.62 13.44
C ASP A 76 -3.00 28.97 14.74
N ILE A 77 -2.64 29.54 15.89
CA ILE A 77 -3.09 29.04 17.21
C ILE A 77 -4.63 29.11 17.39
N SER A 78 -5.31 29.96 16.62
CA SER A 78 -6.78 30.06 16.60
C SER A 78 -7.47 28.78 16.13
N THR A 79 -6.77 27.85 15.46
CA THR A 79 -7.34 26.52 15.14
C THR A 79 -7.59 25.66 16.37
N LEU A 80 -7.02 26.02 17.53
CA LEU A 80 -7.14 25.30 18.79
C LEU A 80 -8.20 25.90 19.74
N SER A 81 -9.09 26.78 19.25
CA SER A 81 -10.04 27.57 20.06
C SER A 81 -11.08 26.78 20.89
N THR A 82 -11.08 25.45 20.82
CA THR A 82 -11.92 24.56 21.63
C THR A 82 -11.15 23.83 22.74
N LEU A 83 -9.82 23.96 22.80
CA LEU A 83 -8.99 23.30 23.81
C LEU A 83 -9.28 23.85 25.21
N LYS A 84 -9.40 22.93 26.16
CA LYS A 84 -9.43 23.15 27.60
C LYS A 84 -8.10 22.78 28.25
N VAL A 85 -7.39 21.79 27.73
CA VAL A 85 -6.11 21.33 28.27
C VAL A 85 -5.07 21.30 27.17
N LEU A 86 -3.93 21.96 27.42
CA LEU A 86 -2.75 21.92 26.57
C LEU A 86 -1.55 21.54 27.43
N ASP A 87 -1.02 20.34 27.21
CA ASP A 87 0.16 19.83 27.91
C ASP A 87 1.36 19.72 26.96
N LEU A 88 2.40 20.49 27.28
CA LEU A 88 3.64 20.69 26.53
C LEU A 88 4.88 20.43 27.41
N HIS A 89 4.73 19.76 28.56
CA HIS A 89 5.86 19.58 29.47
C HIS A 89 7.01 18.73 28.86
N ASP A 90 8.22 18.90 29.38
CA ASP A 90 9.43 18.18 28.96
C ASP A 90 9.65 18.29 27.43
N ASN A 91 9.91 19.53 26.99
CA ASN A 91 10.14 19.93 25.61
C ASN A 91 11.26 20.99 25.54
N GLN A 92 11.57 21.51 24.35
CA GLN A 92 12.66 22.48 24.13
C GLN A 92 12.13 23.89 23.78
N LEU A 93 10.90 24.23 24.17
CA LEU A 93 10.23 25.47 23.74
C LEU A 93 10.98 26.70 24.26
N THR A 94 11.34 27.62 23.37
CA THR A 94 12.03 28.88 23.74
C THR A 94 11.10 30.05 24.01
N CYS A 95 9.89 30.00 23.43
CA CYS A 95 8.85 31.02 23.55
C CYS A 95 7.47 30.39 23.28
N LEU A 96 6.43 30.92 23.92
CA LEU A 96 5.04 30.69 23.52
C LEU A 96 4.63 31.71 22.44
N PRO A 97 3.63 31.41 21.58
CA PRO A 97 3.20 32.35 20.56
C PRO A 97 2.47 33.56 21.17
N GLU A 98 2.74 34.76 20.66
CA GLU A 98 2.07 36.01 21.07
C GLU A 98 0.55 35.98 20.93
N ASP A 99 0.02 35.05 20.13
CA ASP A 99 -1.41 34.85 19.94
C ASP A 99 -2.05 33.82 20.89
N ILE A 100 -1.32 33.24 21.87
CA ILE A 100 -1.84 32.18 22.75
C ILE A 100 -3.16 32.57 23.43
N GLY A 101 -3.34 33.85 23.76
CA GLY A 101 -4.59 34.42 24.28
C GLY A 101 -5.83 34.29 23.39
N LYS A 102 -5.72 33.82 22.14
CA LYS A 102 -6.86 33.48 21.27
C LYS A 102 -7.55 32.17 21.69
N VAL A 103 -6.92 31.32 22.50
CA VAL A 103 -7.50 30.05 22.99
C VAL A 103 -8.27 30.28 24.28
N SER A 104 -9.31 31.13 24.23
CA SER A 104 -10.04 31.61 25.43
C SER A 104 -10.73 30.52 26.26
N THR A 105 -10.91 29.31 25.72
CA THR A 105 -11.47 28.14 26.40
C THR A 105 -10.48 27.39 27.29
N LEU A 106 -9.19 27.75 27.25
CA LEU A 106 -8.14 27.01 27.94
C LEU A 106 -8.27 27.12 29.47
N GLN A 107 -8.27 25.96 30.13
CA GLN A 107 -8.39 25.80 31.59
C GLN A 107 -7.07 25.32 32.22
N ILE A 108 -6.29 24.49 31.51
CA ILE A 108 -5.01 23.98 31.98
C ILE A 108 -3.95 24.22 30.89
N LEU A 109 -2.88 24.92 31.26
CA LEU A 109 -1.67 25.08 30.45
C LEU A 109 -0.47 24.55 31.24
N ASN A 110 0.10 23.45 30.78
CA ASN A 110 1.34 22.90 31.34
C ASN A 110 2.47 23.06 30.33
N VAL A 111 3.51 23.79 30.71
CA VAL A 111 4.74 24.02 29.94
C VAL A 111 5.99 23.78 30.80
N GLU A 112 5.88 22.92 31.83
CA GLU A 112 6.99 22.54 32.71
C GLU A 112 8.20 22.02 31.92
N LYS A 113 9.42 22.21 32.45
CA LYS A 113 10.68 21.69 31.88
C LYS A 113 10.83 22.05 30.40
N ASN A 114 10.79 23.35 30.13
CA ASN A 114 11.05 23.92 28.81
C ASN A 114 12.18 24.96 28.90
N HIS A 115 12.36 25.80 27.88
CA HIS A 115 13.41 26.82 27.82
C HIS A 115 12.84 28.23 27.65
N LEU A 116 11.60 28.45 28.11
CA LEU A 116 10.89 29.73 28.02
C LEU A 116 11.65 30.81 28.79
N LYS A 117 11.90 31.95 28.15
CA LYS A 117 12.56 33.13 28.76
C LYS A 117 11.58 34.19 29.26
N VAL A 118 10.44 34.31 28.58
CA VAL A 118 9.38 35.30 28.82
C VAL A 118 8.04 34.63 28.48
N LEU A 119 6.97 35.02 29.17
CA LEU A 119 5.59 34.65 28.80
C LEU A 119 4.96 35.83 28.02
N PRO A 120 4.21 35.57 26.93
CA PRO A 120 3.62 36.63 26.12
C PRO A 120 2.52 37.38 26.87
N GLU A 121 2.38 38.68 26.61
CA GLU A 121 1.36 39.54 27.26
C GLU A 121 -0.09 39.12 26.94
N SER A 122 -0.29 38.32 25.89
CA SER A 122 -1.62 37.77 25.59
C SER A 122 -2.06 36.66 26.55
N ILE A 123 -1.17 36.15 27.43
CA ILE A 123 -1.55 35.14 28.44
C ILE A 123 -2.72 35.63 29.29
N GLY A 124 -2.75 36.92 29.66
CA GLY A 124 -3.84 37.53 30.44
C GLY A 124 -5.22 37.49 29.78
N LYS A 125 -5.32 37.15 28.48
CA LYS A 125 -6.61 36.97 27.78
C LYS A 125 -7.27 35.62 28.05
N LEU A 126 -6.56 34.66 28.67
CA LEU A 126 -7.06 33.32 28.99
C LEU A 126 -7.95 33.34 30.25
N GLN A 127 -9.11 34.00 30.16
CA GLN A 127 -10.00 34.27 31.30
C GLN A 127 -10.51 33.01 32.04
N LEU A 128 -10.53 31.85 31.37
CA LEU A 128 -10.94 30.55 31.92
C LEU A 128 -9.78 29.69 32.46
N LEU A 129 -8.54 30.17 32.42
CA LEU A 129 -7.37 29.41 32.86
C LEU A 129 -7.40 29.22 34.38
N GLN A 130 -7.35 27.97 34.82
CA GLN A 130 -7.39 27.54 36.23
C GLN A 130 -6.02 27.08 36.72
N THR A 131 -5.23 26.45 35.85
CA THR A 131 -3.90 25.93 36.17
C THR A 131 -2.89 26.39 35.14
N LEU A 132 -1.83 27.06 35.61
CA LEU A 132 -0.67 27.46 34.82
C LEU A 132 0.60 26.90 35.48
N ASN A 133 1.17 25.85 34.88
CA ASN A 133 2.46 25.30 35.30
C ASN A 133 3.56 25.74 34.32
N VAL A 134 4.47 26.58 34.80
CA VAL A 134 5.65 27.06 34.05
C VAL A 134 6.97 26.65 34.75
N LYS A 135 6.91 25.64 35.63
CA LYS A 135 8.04 25.13 36.40
C LYS A 135 9.25 24.75 35.52
N GLY A 136 10.47 24.91 36.03
CA GLY A 136 11.67 24.38 35.36
C GLY A 136 11.97 25.04 34.02
N ASN A 137 11.69 26.33 33.90
CA ASN A 137 11.93 27.15 32.71
C ASN A 137 13.11 28.11 32.95
N ARG A 138 13.20 29.18 32.16
CA ARG A 138 14.26 30.20 32.26
C ARG A 138 13.65 31.61 32.37
N LEU A 139 12.44 31.71 32.92
CA LEU A 139 11.71 32.97 33.07
C LEU A 139 12.45 33.88 34.04
N SER A 140 12.76 35.11 33.62
CA SER A 140 13.34 36.16 34.48
C SER A 140 12.28 37.01 35.18
N GLU A 141 11.10 37.11 34.58
CA GLU A 141 9.98 37.93 35.04
C GLU A 141 8.65 37.31 34.59
N LEU A 142 7.56 37.71 35.24
CA LEU A 142 6.20 37.36 34.85
C LEU A 142 5.52 38.64 34.30
N PRO A 143 4.80 38.57 33.16
CA PRO A 143 4.15 39.74 32.58
C PRO A 143 3.05 40.26 33.51
N PRO A 144 2.84 41.59 33.63
CA PRO A 144 1.79 42.16 34.47
C PRO A 144 0.38 41.69 34.05
N SER A 145 0.17 41.34 32.77
CA SER A 145 -1.10 40.76 32.29
C SER A 145 -1.50 39.45 32.97
N ILE A 146 -0.59 38.74 33.65
CA ILE A 146 -0.93 37.55 34.42
C ILE A 146 -2.03 37.83 35.47
N GLY A 147 -2.06 39.05 36.03
CA GLY A 147 -3.11 39.51 36.95
C GLY A 147 -4.52 39.57 36.34
N SER A 148 -4.65 39.49 35.02
CA SER A 148 -5.95 39.45 34.33
C SER A 148 -6.60 38.05 34.31
N LEU A 149 -5.91 37.00 34.78
CA LEU A 149 -6.38 35.62 34.78
C LEU A 149 -7.42 35.35 35.89
N ARG A 150 -8.66 35.81 35.70
CA ARG A 150 -9.74 35.79 36.72
C ARG A 150 -10.10 34.42 37.30
N SER A 151 -9.82 33.33 36.59
CA SER A 151 -10.16 31.96 37.01
C SER A 151 -8.99 31.17 37.61
N LEU A 152 -7.78 31.77 37.72
CA LEU A 152 -6.56 31.04 38.04
C LEU A 152 -6.51 30.62 39.51
N ARG A 153 -6.46 29.30 39.74
CA ARG A 153 -6.36 28.66 41.06
C ARG A 153 -4.96 28.21 41.40
N THR A 154 -4.20 27.76 40.41
CA THR A 154 -2.87 27.17 40.61
C THR A 154 -1.85 27.80 39.67
N LEU A 155 -0.79 28.35 40.23
CA LEU A 155 0.35 28.91 39.49
C LEU A 155 1.65 28.32 40.04
N ASP A 156 2.37 27.55 39.21
CA ASP A 156 3.71 27.05 39.53
C ASP A 156 4.76 27.78 38.69
N VAL A 157 5.63 28.53 39.39
CA VAL A 157 6.77 29.27 38.82
C VAL A 157 8.10 28.83 39.44
N SER A 158 8.14 27.69 40.15
CA SER A 158 9.37 27.14 40.75
C SER A 158 10.39 26.71 39.69
N ASP A 159 11.65 26.50 40.10
CA ASP A 159 12.79 26.18 39.22
C ASP A 159 12.92 27.18 38.04
N ASN A 160 12.83 28.49 38.32
CA ASN A 160 12.98 29.57 37.32
C ASN A 160 14.02 30.61 37.77
N LYS A 161 14.03 31.80 37.14
CA LYS A 161 14.90 32.94 37.49
C LYS A 161 14.09 34.18 37.87
N VAL A 162 12.85 33.99 38.31
CA VAL A 162 11.93 35.07 38.70
C VAL A 162 12.35 35.57 40.07
N MET A 163 12.82 36.82 40.13
CA MET A 163 13.24 37.49 41.37
C MET A 163 12.13 38.40 41.95
N GLN A 164 11.14 38.76 41.14
CA GLN A 164 10.07 39.70 41.49
C GLN A 164 8.73 39.23 40.91
N LEU A 165 7.68 39.25 41.74
CA LEU A 165 6.30 39.06 41.30
C LEU A 165 5.67 40.40 40.89
N PRO A 166 4.89 40.45 39.79
CA PRO A 166 4.15 41.66 39.45
C PRO A 166 3.03 41.90 40.46
N LYS A 167 2.91 43.15 40.96
CA LYS A 167 1.83 43.55 41.90
C LYS A 167 0.43 43.16 41.39
N ALA A 168 0.26 43.12 40.06
CA ALA A 168 -0.97 42.73 39.39
C ALA A 168 -1.52 41.34 39.80
N LEU A 169 -0.71 40.42 40.36
CA LEU A 169 -1.19 39.14 40.89
C LEU A 169 -2.22 39.27 42.03
N ALA A 170 -2.29 40.41 42.72
CA ALA A 170 -3.30 40.69 43.75
C ALA A 170 -4.75 40.70 43.19
N HIS A 171 -4.94 41.01 41.90
CA HIS A 171 -6.26 40.99 41.27
C HIS A 171 -6.80 39.57 41.06
N ILE A 172 -5.97 38.53 41.19
CA ILE A 172 -6.38 37.13 41.07
C ILE A 172 -6.98 36.65 42.39
N ARG A 173 -8.26 36.96 42.61
CA ARG A 173 -8.99 36.60 43.83
C ARG A 173 -9.29 35.09 43.97
N THR A 174 -9.01 34.30 42.93
CA THR A 174 -9.25 32.86 42.84
C THR A 174 -8.02 31.98 43.16
N LEU A 175 -6.86 32.58 43.46
CA LEU A 175 -5.60 31.85 43.58
C LEU A 175 -5.50 31.04 44.89
N GLU A 176 -5.58 29.71 44.79
CA GLU A 176 -5.50 28.77 45.91
C GLU A 176 -4.05 28.35 46.20
N SER A 177 -3.22 28.19 45.17
CA SER A 177 -1.84 27.71 45.28
C SER A 177 -0.89 28.48 44.38
N LEU A 178 0.18 29.03 44.97
CA LEU A 178 1.31 29.65 44.31
C LEU A 178 2.60 28.98 44.78
N THR A 179 3.28 28.26 43.89
CA THR A 179 4.58 27.62 44.17
C THR A 179 5.71 28.40 43.48
N LEU A 180 6.71 28.80 44.27
CA LEU A 180 7.85 29.60 43.83
C LEU A 180 9.09 29.37 44.71
N ASP A 181 10.25 29.77 44.22
CA ASP A 181 11.53 29.58 44.91
C ASP A 181 11.78 30.69 45.93
N ALA A 182 11.18 30.58 47.13
CA ALA A 182 11.15 31.65 48.15
C ALA A 182 12.53 32.27 48.47
N ALA A 183 13.61 31.48 48.43
CA ALA A 183 14.97 31.95 48.68
C ALA A 183 15.57 32.83 47.57
N ALA A 184 15.01 32.80 46.35
CA ALA A 184 15.41 33.66 45.24
C ALA A 184 14.61 34.98 45.19
N MET A 185 13.51 35.09 45.95
CA MET A 185 12.60 36.24 45.85
C MET A 185 13.16 37.50 46.52
N THR A 186 13.18 38.59 45.75
CA THR A 186 13.45 39.95 46.24
C THR A 186 12.15 40.71 46.54
N PHE A 187 11.09 40.47 45.74
CA PHE A 187 9.76 41.06 45.95
C PHE A 187 8.65 40.04 45.59
N PRO A 188 7.80 39.58 46.52
CA PRO A 188 7.83 39.83 47.97
C PRO A 188 9.14 39.38 48.63
N PRO A 189 9.46 39.84 49.86
CA PRO A 189 10.62 39.36 50.58
C PRO A 189 10.50 37.85 50.91
N ALA A 190 11.64 37.16 50.93
CA ALA A 190 11.73 35.71 51.13
C ALA A 190 10.98 35.18 52.37
N SER A 191 10.87 35.97 53.45
CA SER A 191 10.09 35.62 54.65
C SER A 191 8.60 35.43 54.31
N VAL A 192 7.97 36.42 53.68
CA VAL A 192 6.57 36.37 53.23
C VAL A 192 6.36 35.22 52.24
N CYS A 193 7.32 34.97 51.36
CA CYS A 193 7.27 33.86 50.42
C CYS A 193 7.32 32.48 51.10
N SER A 194 8.02 32.35 52.24
CA SER A 194 8.12 31.09 52.99
C SER A 194 6.87 30.72 53.78
N GLU A 195 6.00 31.70 54.08
CA GLU A 195 4.73 31.50 54.78
C GLU A 195 3.59 30.98 53.85
N GLY A 196 3.80 31.00 52.53
CA GLY A 196 2.90 30.43 51.52
C GLY A 196 1.97 31.42 50.83
N THR A 197 1.09 30.89 49.97
CA THR A 197 0.21 31.65 49.05
C THR A 197 -0.56 32.77 49.72
N GLU A 198 -1.07 32.54 50.94
CA GLU A 198 -1.96 33.48 51.62
C GLU A 198 -1.21 34.73 52.11
N SER A 199 -0.02 34.57 52.69
CA SER A 199 0.85 35.70 53.09
C SER A 199 1.33 36.48 51.87
N ILE A 200 1.67 35.79 50.77
CA ILE A 200 2.05 36.43 49.50
C ILE A 200 0.89 37.30 48.97
N GLN A 201 -0.32 36.75 48.89
CA GLN A 201 -1.49 37.50 48.41
C GLN A 201 -1.84 38.68 49.33
N ARG A 202 -1.84 38.50 50.66
CA ARG A 202 -2.03 39.62 51.61
C ARG A 202 -1.03 40.75 51.41
N TYR A 203 0.26 40.42 51.24
CA TYR A 203 1.31 41.40 51.02
C TYR A 203 1.14 42.15 49.68
N LEU A 204 0.78 41.43 48.60
CA LEU A 204 0.53 42.06 47.30
C LEU A 204 -0.72 42.95 47.30
N CYS A 205 -1.78 42.57 48.04
CA CYS A 205 -2.96 43.40 48.25
C CYS A 205 -2.64 44.67 49.06
N SER A 206 -1.87 44.56 50.15
CA SER A 206 -1.49 45.73 50.97
C SER A 206 -0.60 46.73 50.21
N GLU A 207 0.29 46.24 49.35
CA GLU A 207 1.13 47.02 48.43
C GLU A 207 0.36 47.77 47.31
N LEU A 208 -0.94 47.49 47.17
CA LEU A 208 -1.87 48.17 46.26
C LEU A 208 -2.99 48.93 47.00
N GLY A 209 -3.08 48.80 48.32
CA GLY A 209 -4.16 49.40 49.11
C GLY A 209 -5.52 48.69 48.99
N GLU A 210 -5.54 47.44 48.53
CA GLU A 210 -6.77 46.63 48.47
C GLU A 210 -6.87 45.66 49.66
N GLU A 211 -8.09 45.33 50.08
CA GLU A 211 -8.31 44.26 51.07
C GLU A 211 -8.09 42.88 50.43
N TYR A 212 -7.53 41.94 51.19
CA TYR A 212 -7.37 40.55 50.77
C TYR A 212 -8.66 39.75 51.04
N CYS A 213 -9.18 39.11 50.00
CA CYS A 213 -10.32 38.18 50.08
C CYS A 213 -9.84 36.77 49.74
N PRO A 214 -10.09 35.75 50.59
CA PRO A 214 -9.70 34.38 50.31
C PRO A 214 -10.54 33.77 49.16
N PRO A 215 -9.99 32.84 48.36
CA PRO A 215 -10.68 32.25 47.20
C PRO A 215 -12.04 31.60 47.52
N SER A 216 -12.23 31.13 48.75
CA SER A 216 -13.48 30.53 49.24
C SER A 216 -14.66 31.51 49.34
N GLN A 217 -14.40 32.82 49.34
CA GLN A 217 -15.42 33.88 49.36
C GLN A 217 -15.71 34.49 47.98
N TYR A 218 -14.92 34.13 46.95
CA TYR A 218 -15.06 34.69 45.61
C TYR A 218 -15.88 33.77 44.70
N LEU A 219 -17.13 34.14 44.42
CA LEU A 219 -17.97 33.45 43.44
C LEU A 219 -17.42 33.65 42.03
N LEU A 220 -17.18 32.56 41.31
CA LEU A 220 -16.77 32.60 39.91
C LEU A 220 -17.87 33.25 39.05
N PRO A 221 -17.57 34.24 38.19
CA PRO A 221 -18.57 34.93 37.33
C PRO A 221 -19.29 34.05 36.29
N VAL A 222 -19.12 32.73 36.32
CA VAL A 222 -19.69 31.76 35.35
C VAL A 222 -21.20 31.57 35.53
N LEU A 223 -21.79 32.07 36.62
CA LEU A 223 -23.22 31.96 36.93
C LEU A 223 -24.03 33.24 36.69
N GLU A 224 -23.38 34.38 36.41
CA GLU A 224 -24.07 35.66 36.19
C GLU A 224 -24.14 35.98 34.69
N THR A 225 -25.14 35.44 34.01
CA THR A 225 -25.51 35.92 32.65
C THR A 225 -27.02 36.00 32.40
N ASP A 226 -27.86 35.57 33.35
CA ASP A 226 -29.32 35.68 33.25
C ASP A 226 -29.95 36.12 34.59
N CYS A 227 -30.08 37.43 34.83
CA CYS A 227 -31.07 37.97 35.78
C CYS A 227 -31.29 39.49 35.62
N SER A 228 -31.91 39.90 34.52
CA SER A 228 -32.47 41.26 34.42
C SER A 228 -33.91 41.28 34.97
N LYS A 229 -34.08 41.66 36.25
CA LYS A 229 -35.24 42.38 36.85
C LYS A 229 -35.19 42.34 38.40
N GLN A 230 -35.52 43.49 39.01
CA GLN A 230 -36.49 43.71 40.10
C GLN A 230 -36.84 42.54 41.06
N ASP A 231 -36.94 42.69 42.39
CA ASP A 231 -37.27 43.88 43.21
C ASP A 231 -36.66 43.82 44.64
N SER A 232 -36.86 44.89 45.42
CA SER A 232 -36.69 44.92 46.88
C SER A 232 -37.80 44.16 47.63
N ASP A 233 -37.47 43.41 48.70
CA ASP A 233 -37.94 43.71 50.06
C ASP A 233 -37.67 42.61 51.13
N CYS A 234 -37.59 43.08 52.38
CA CYS A 234 -37.87 42.41 53.66
C CYS A 234 -36.99 41.22 54.13
N LEU A 235 -36.13 41.49 55.13
CA LEU A 235 -35.57 40.48 56.04
C LEU A 235 -36.56 40.20 57.19
N ASP A 236 -37.00 38.94 57.34
CA ASP A 236 -37.12 38.27 58.66
C ASP A 236 -37.54 36.79 58.54
N GLY A 237 -38.10 36.35 57.41
CA GLY A 237 -38.47 34.93 57.18
C GLY A 237 -37.29 33.99 56.86
N LEU A 238 -36.04 34.45 56.96
CA LEU A 238 -34.90 33.77 56.35
C LEU A 238 -34.35 32.58 57.15
N GLU A 239 -34.37 32.57 58.49
CA GLU A 239 -33.68 31.52 59.27
C GLU A 239 -34.31 30.12 59.13
N GLU A 240 -35.63 29.97 59.22
CA GLU A 240 -36.27 28.66 59.03
C GLU A 240 -36.21 28.21 57.56
N VAL A 241 -36.38 29.15 56.63
CA VAL A 241 -36.22 28.88 55.19
C VAL A 241 -34.78 28.46 54.87
N TRP A 242 -33.78 29.02 55.54
CA TRP A 242 -32.38 28.59 55.41
C TRP A 242 -32.12 27.22 56.05
N LYS A 243 -32.64 26.93 57.25
CA LYS A 243 -32.50 25.59 57.86
C LYS A 243 -33.11 24.50 56.98
N ASN A 244 -34.29 24.76 56.42
CA ASN A 244 -34.94 23.84 55.47
C ASN A 244 -34.15 23.75 54.15
N LYS A 245 -33.67 24.87 53.58
CA LYS A 245 -32.82 24.85 52.38
C LYS A 245 -31.48 24.13 52.60
N ILE A 246 -30.88 24.22 53.79
CA ILE A 246 -29.66 23.49 54.16
C ILE A 246 -29.97 21.99 54.23
N SER A 247 -31.02 21.57 54.93
CA SER A 247 -31.44 20.16 54.98
C SER A 247 -31.78 19.60 53.59
N ASP A 248 -32.46 20.38 52.74
CA ASP A 248 -32.76 19.99 51.36
C ASP A 248 -31.55 20.01 50.43
N TYR A 249 -30.51 20.79 50.76
CA TYR A 249 -29.23 20.78 50.07
C TYR A 249 -28.38 19.58 50.49
N GLU A 250 -28.36 19.23 51.77
CA GLU A 250 -27.72 18.02 52.31
C GLU A 250 -28.36 16.77 51.71
N LYS A 251 -29.70 16.66 51.74
CA LYS A 251 -30.42 15.56 51.06
C LYS A 251 -30.10 15.50 49.57
N ARG A 252 -30.06 16.63 48.85
CA ARG A 252 -29.69 16.66 47.42
C ARG A 252 -28.22 16.29 47.18
N LYS A 253 -27.32 16.64 48.10
CA LYS A 253 -25.90 16.26 48.04
C LYS A 253 -25.74 14.76 48.27
N GLU A 254 -26.41 14.19 49.29
CA GLU A 254 -26.44 12.74 49.53
C GLU A 254 -27.06 11.98 48.36
N LEU A 255 -28.18 12.46 47.82
CA LEU A 255 -28.85 11.83 46.69
C LEU A 255 -27.97 11.86 45.43
N LYS A 256 -27.30 12.98 45.12
CA LYS A 256 -26.27 13.03 44.05
C LYS A 256 -25.05 12.15 44.33
N GLN A 257 -24.67 11.97 45.58
CA GLN A 257 -23.57 11.08 45.96
C GLN A 257 -23.98 9.60 45.80
N GLN A 258 -25.23 9.25 46.11
CA GLN A 258 -25.82 7.94 45.83
C GLN A 258 -26.00 7.68 44.32
N GLU A 259 -26.46 8.67 43.55
CA GLU A 259 -26.50 8.61 42.07
C GLU A 259 -25.11 8.40 41.48
N LYS A 260 -24.09 9.11 41.97
CA LYS A 260 -22.69 8.91 41.58
C LYS A 260 -22.23 7.47 41.88
N LEU A 261 -22.48 6.97 43.09
CA LEU A 261 -22.11 5.59 43.48
C LEU A 261 -22.93 4.52 42.74
N ALA A 262 -24.15 4.83 42.28
CA ALA A 262 -24.94 3.96 41.41
C ALA A 262 -24.37 3.97 39.98
N PHE A 263 -23.97 5.14 39.46
CA PHE A 263 -23.33 5.28 38.15
C PHE A 263 -21.97 4.60 38.10
N GLU A 264 -21.13 4.75 39.14
CA GLU A 264 -19.84 4.07 39.25
C GLU A 264 -20.01 2.53 39.28
N ARG A 265 -20.98 2.02 40.05
CA ARG A 265 -21.31 0.58 40.04
C ARG A 265 -21.81 0.09 38.68
N HIS A 266 -22.70 0.83 38.02
CA HIS A 266 -23.18 0.47 36.68
C HIS A 266 -22.06 0.51 35.63
N LEU A 267 -21.11 1.45 35.75
CA LEU A 267 -19.93 1.51 34.90
C LEU A 267 -19.01 0.30 35.12
N GLU A 268 -18.77 -0.09 36.38
CA GLU A 268 -18.05 -1.33 36.71
C GLU A 268 -18.77 -2.58 36.18
N GLU A 269 -20.09 -2.67 36.31
CA GLU A 269 -20.89 -3.78 35.77
C GLU A 269 -20.76 -3.85 34.25
N LYS A 270 -20.85 -2.71 33.54
CA LYS A 270 -20.64 -2.66 32.08
C LYS A 270 -19.21 -3.01 31.67
N GLN A 271 -18.20 -2.64 32.47
CA GLN A 271 -16.82 -3.10 32.25
C GLN A 271 -16.67 -4.61 32.49
N LYS A 272 -17.30 -5.17 33.53
CA LYS A 272 -17.33 -6.61 33.81
C LYS A 272 -18.03 -7.38 32.68
N GLU A 273 -19.21 -6.94 32.23
CA GLU A 273 -19.89 -7.49 31.04
C GLU A 273 -19.00 -7.45 29.80
N HIS A 274 -18.35 -6.31 29.52
CA HIS A 274 -17.49 -6.18 28.34
C HIS A 274 -16.25 -7.09 28.41
N THR A 275 -15.57 -7.16 29.56
CA THR A 275 -14.44 -8.08 29.75
C THR A 275 -14.86 -9.55 29.67
N GLN A 276 -16.04 -9.90 30.18
CA GLN A 276 -16.59 -11.25 30.09
C GLN A 276 -16.93 -11.63 28.63
N LEU A 277 -17.53 -10.72 27.86
CA LEU A 277 -17.76 -10.90 26.42
C LEU A 277 -16.44 -11.02 25.65
N LEU A 278 -15.40 -10.26 26.01
CA LEU A 278 -14.08 -10.35 25.41
C LEU A 278 -13.42 -11.72 25.68
N LEU A 279 -13.54 -12.23 26.91
CA LEU A 279 -13.07 -13.56 27.31
C LEU A 279 -13.84 -14.68 26.59
N MET A 280 -15.16 -14.58 26.47
CA MET A 280 -15.97 -15.54 25.69
C MET A 280 -15.62 -15.53 24.19
N ASN A 281 -15.38 -14.34 23.62
CA ASN A 281 -14.97 -14.21 22.22
C ASN A 281 -13.57 -14.79 21.99
N ASN A 282 -12.62 -14.55 22.91
CA ASN A 282 -11.29 -15.16 22.86
C ASN A 282 -11.34 -16.68 23.00
N SER A 283 -12.11 -17.23 23.94
CA SER A 283 -12.26 -18.70 24.06
C SER A 283 -12.95 -19.31 22.84
N HIS A 284 -13.91 -18.62 22.24
CA HIS A 284 -14.54 -19.05 20.99
C HIS A 284 -13.54 -19.06 19.82
N LYS A 285 -12.69 -18.04 19.70
CA LYS A 285 -11.59 -18.00 18.71
C LYS A 285 -10.58 -19.13 18.94
N GLU A 286 -10.17 -19.39 20.18
CA GLU A 286 -9.27 -20.50 20.51
C GLU A 286 -9.89 -21.86 20.14
N ASN A 287 -11.16 -22.08 20.44
CA ASN A 287 -11.88 -23.29 20.05
C ASN A 287 -11.96 -23.46 18.52
N ILE A 288 -12.22 -22.38 17.76
CA ILE A 288 -12.17 -22.41 16.29
C ILE A 288 -10.76 -22.74 15.80
N LEU A 289 -9.71 -22.10 16.35
CA LEU A 289 -8.32 -22.37 15.97
C LEU A 289 -7.89 -23.81 16.25
N ILE A 290 -8.35 -24.40 17.35
CA ILE A 290 -8.14 -25.82 17.69
C ILE A 290 -8.87 -26.72 16.68
N SER A 291 -10.13 -26.43 16.35
CA SER A 291 -10.92 -27.20 15.38
C SER A 291 -10.33 -27.13 13.96
N VAL A 292 -9.90 -25.95 13.51
CA VAL A 292 -9.21 -25.77 12.22
C VAL A 292 -7.90 -26.54 12.18
N ARG A 293 -7.12 -26.53 13.27
CA ARG A 293 -5.89 -27.32 13.37
C ARG A 293 -6.16 -28.83 13.26
N GLN A 294 -7.19 -29.33 13.96
CA GLN A 294 -7.55 -30.74 13.93
C GLN A 294 -8.01 -31.20 12.53
N GLU A 295 -8.82 -30.41 11.84
CA GLU A 295 -9.20 -30.73 10.45
C GLU A 295 -8.00 -30.61 9.49
N GLN A 296 -7.07 -29.68 9.71
CA GLN A 296 -5.86 -29.59 8.90
C GLN A 296 -4.93 -30.79 9.11
N GLU A 297 -4.68 -31.21 10.36
CA GLU A 297 -3.94 -32.45 10.69
C GLU A 297 -4.62 -33.69 10.06
N ARG A 298 -5.96 -33.74 10.07
CA ARG A 298 -6.74 -34.83 9.46
C ARG A 298 -6.60 -34.86 7.94
N VAL A 299 -6.64 -33.70 7.27
CA VAL A 299 -6.44 -33.58 5.82
C VAL A 299 -5.02 -33.94 5.42
N GLU A 300 -4.01 -33.47 6.16
CA GLU A 300 -2.60 -33.81 5.93
C GLU A 300 -2.33 -35.30 6.11
N LEU A 301 -2.93 -35.93 7.14
CA LEU A 301 -2.85 -37.38 7.34
C LEU A 301 -3.52 -38.16 6.19
N GLY A 302 -4.71 -37.73 5.75
CA GLY A 302 -5.42 -38.33 4.62
C GLY A 302 -4.64 -38.23 3.31
N PHE A 303 -4.08 -37.06 3.02
CA PHE A 303 -3.21 -36.84 1.85
C PHE A 303 -1.97 -37.74 1.90
N SER A 304 -1.28 -37.83 3.06
CA SER A 304 -0.11 -38.68 3.25
C SER A 304 -0.43 -40.17 3.06
N GLN A 305 -1.58 -40.65 3.54
CA GLN A 305 -2.05 -42.02 3.32
C GLN A 305 -2.34 -42.28 1.83
N GLN A 306 -3.03 -41.36 1.15
CA GLN A 306 -3.37 -41.53 -0.26
C GLN A 306 -2.13 -41.46 -1.17
N GLN A 307 -1.14 -40.61 -0.84
CA GLN A 307 0.15 -40.58 -1.53
C GLN A 307 0.89 -41.93 -1.39
N ARG A 308 0.98 -42.49 -0.17
CA ARG A 308 1.60 -43.81 0.06
C ARG A 308 0.89 -44.93 -0.69
N ALA A 309 -0.44 -44.88 -0.78
CA ALA A 309 -1.22 -45.86 -1.55
C ALA A 309 -0.90 -45.77 -3.06
N GLN A 310 -0.86 -44.56 -3.63
CA GLN A 310 -0.47 -44.35 -5.03
C GLN A 310 0.98 -44.76 -5.32
N GLU A 311 1.91 -44.50 -4.40
CA GLU A 311 3.30 -44.96 -4.52
C GLU A 311 3.41 -46.49 -4.47
N ALA A 312 2.64 -47.15 -3.61
CA ALA A 312 2.56 -48.62 -3.55
C ALA A 312 1.95 -49.24 -4.82
N GLU A 313 0.85 -48.67 -5.35
CA GLU A 313 0.27 -49.10 -6.63
C GLU A 313 1.25 -48.92 -7.79
N ARG A 314 1.96 -47.77 -7.84
CA ARG A 314 2.98 -47.50 -8.85
C ARG A 314 4.11 -48.53 -8.80
N LEU A 315 4.61 -48.87 -7.62
CA LEU A 315 5.64 -49.91 -7.45
C LEU A 315 5.13 -51.28 -7.89
N LEU A 316 3.89 -51.63 -7.58
CA LEU A 316 3.28 -52.91 -7.98
C LEU A 316 3.03 -53.00 -9.49
N ILE A 317 2.71 -51.88 -10.15
CA ILE A 317 2.64 -51.79 -11.62
C ILE A 317 4.04 -51.95 -12.23
N LEU A 318 5.05 -51.27 -11.71
CA LEU A 318 6.44 -51.39 -12.19
C LEU A 318 6.97 -52.82 -12.07
N GLU A 319 6.67 -53.52 -10.97
CA GLU A 319 7.03 -54.93 -10.79
C GLU A 319 6.33 -55.84 -11.81
N LYS A 320 5.04 -55.61 -12.08
CA LYS A 320 4.30 -56.35 -13.14
C LYS A 320 4.87 -56.10 -14.53
N VAL A 321 5.28 -54.87 -14.84
CA VAL A 321 5.94 -54.53 -16.10
C VAL A 321 7.27 -55.26 -16.21
N ARG A 322 8.12 -55.22 -15.18
CA ARG A 322 9.40 -55.94 -15.15
C ARG A 322 9.21 -57.45 -15.37
N GLN A 323 8.25 -58.06 -14.68
CA GLN A 323 7.93 -59.48 -14.88
C GLN A 323 7.43 -59.77 -16.30
N ALA A 324 6.69 -58.85 -16.94
CA ALA A 324 6.31 -59.01 -18.34
C ALA A 324 7.53 -58.91 -19.28
N GLU A 325 8.46 -57.99 -19.04
CA GLU A 325 9.72 -57.84 -19.78
C GLU A 325 10.61 -59.08 -19.64
N ASP A 326 10.75 -59.65 -18.45
CA ASP A 326 11.49 -60.90 -18.20
C ASP A 326 10.84 -62.11 -18.90
N ASN A 327 9.50 -62.20 -18.88
CA ASN A 327 8.73 -63.24 -19.58
C ASN A 327 8.82 -63.11 -21.11
N ILE A 328 8.86 -61.88 -21.64
CA ILE A 328 9.09 -61.63 -23.07
C ILE A 328 10.52 -62.01 -23.45
N SER A 329 11.50 -61.58 -22.66
CA SER A 329 12.93 -61.86 -22.89
C SER A 329 13.24 -63.36 -22.89
N SER A 330 12.69 -64.10 -21.92
CA SER A 330 12.83 -65.56 -21.86
C SER A 330 12.12 -66.28 -23.01
N ARG A 331 10.94 -65.84 -23.43
CA ARG A 331 10.26 -66.36 -24.65
C ARG A 331 11.06 -66.10 -25.92
N ILE A 332 11.63 -64.90 -26.09
CA ILE A 332 12.51 -64.59 -27.22
C ILE A 332 13.74 -65.50 -27.20
N GLY A 333 14.36 -65.71 -26.03
CA GLY A 333 15.46 -66.66 -25.85
C GLY A 333 15.10 -68.07 -26.29
N SER A 334 13.94 -68.59 -25.86
CA SER A 334 13.45 -69.92 -26.26
C SER A 334 13.20 -70.02 -27.77
N LEU A 335 12.55 -69.02 -28.37
CA LEU A 335 12.30 -68.99 -29.83
C LEU A 335 13.60 -68.96 -30.64
N LEU A 336 14.63 -68.25 -30.18
CA LEU A 336 15.96 -68.24 -30.80
C LEU A 336 16.67 -69.61 -30.68
N MET A 337 16.50 -70.31 -29.55
CA MET A 337 17.03 -71.67 -29.36
C MET A 337 16.32 -72.69 -30.25
N ASP A 338 14.99 -72.63 -30.36
CA ASP A 338 14.21 -73.53 -31.20
C ASP A 338 14.43 -73.27 -32.69
N ASN A 339 14.58 -72.01 -33.12
CA ASN A 339 14.98 -71.68 -34.49
C ASN A 339 16.37 -72.25 -34.82
N ASN A 340 17.35 -72.11 -33.91
CA ASN A 340 18.66 -72.76 -34.07
C ASN A 340 18.58 -74.30 -34.13
N ARG A 341 17.66 -74.93 -33.39
CA ARG A 341 17.40 -76.38 -33.49
C ARG A 341 16.76 -76.77 -34.81
N GLN A 342 15.73 -76.04 -35.26
CA GLN A 342 15.09 -76.25 -36.56
C GLN A 342 16.07 -76.07 -37.72
N LYS A 343 16.93 -75.06 -37.66
CA LYS A 343 17.99 -74.84 -38.64
C LYS A 343 18.95 -76.04 -38.72
N LYS A 344 19.45 -76.54 -37.58
CA LYS A 344 20.28 -77.76 -37.55
C LYS A 344 19.53 -79.00 -38.04
N SER A 345 18.23 -79.12 -37.74
CA SER A 345 17.40 -80.23 -38.20
C SER A 345 17.13 -80.19 -39.71
N THR A 346 16.99 -79.00 -40.29
CA THR A 346 16.80 -78.82 -41.74
C THR A 346 18.11 -79.03 -42.51
N GLU A 347 19.23 -78.56 -41.98
CA GLU A 347 20.59 -78.88 -42.49
C GLU A 347 20.83 -80.41 -42.48
N PHE A 348 20.44 -81.11 -41.40
CA PHE A 348 20.55 -82.58 -41.31
C PHE A 348 19.63 -83.31 -42.31
N LEU A 349 18.37 -82.87 -42.45
CA LEU A 349 17.43 -83.47 -43.41
C LEU A 349 17.85 -83.23 -44.87
N GLN A 350 18.43 -82.06 -45.18
CA GLN A 350 19.00 -81.78 -46.49
C GLN A 350 20.17 -82.72 -46.81
N ALA A 351 21.09 -82.94 -45.86
CA ALA A 351 22.19 -83.90 -46.04
C ALA A 351 21.69 -85.34 -46.27
N MET A 352 20.65 -85.77 -45.54
CA MET A 352 20.01 -87.08 -45.74
C MET A 352 19.33 -87.20 -47.11
N GLU A 353 18.67 -86.15 -47.58
CA GLU A 353 18.02 -86.13 -48.91
C GLU A 353 19.06 -86.12 -50.04
N GLU A 354 20.18 -85.42 -49.89
CA GLU A 354 21.31 -85.51 -50.83
C GLU A 354 21.87 -86.93 -50.93
N ASP A 355 22.07 -87.63 -49.80
CA ASP A 355 22.50 -89.03 -49.82
C ASP A 355 21.43 -89.97 -50.40
N ARG A 356 20.15 -89.72 -50.14
CA ARG A 356 19.03 -90.44 -50.76
C ARG A 356 19.06 -90.30 -52.29
N ILE A 357 19.24 -89.08 -52.79
CA ILE A 357 19.34 -88.78 -54.23
C ILE A 357 20.57 -89.45 -54.86
N ARG A 358 21.73 -89.44 -54.19
CA ARG A 358 22.94 -90.17 -54.64
C ARG A 358 22.66 -91.68 -54.75
N MET A 359 21.96 -92.25 -53.77
CA MET A 359 21.60 -93.67 -53.74
C MET A 359 20.58 -94.04 -54.84
N GLU A 360 19.62 -93.16 -55.12
CA GLU A 360 18.68 -93.32 -56.25
C GLU A 360 19.36 -93.23 -57.61
N GLN A 361 20.35 -92.34 -57.78
CA GLN A 361 21.15 -92.28 -59.00
C GLN A 361 21.96 -93.56 -59.22
N LEU A 362 22.52 -94.16 -58.17
CA LEU A 362 23.21 -95.46 -58.24
C LEU A 362 22.27 -96.63 -58.54
N THR A 363 21.07 -96.66 -57.96
CA THR A 363 20.09 -97.75 -58.20
C THR A 363 19.43 -97.63 -59.57
N THR A 364 19.20 -96.42 -60.10
CA THR A 364 18.67 -96.23 -61.46
C THR A 364 19.65 -96.71 -62.52
N ILE A 365 20.94 -96.36 -62.43
CA ILE A 365 21.99 -96.85 -63.34
C ILE A 365 22.03 -98.39 -63.37
N THR A 366 22.10 -99.05 -62.21
CA THR A 366 22.16 -100.51 -62.12
C THR A 366 20.86 -101.20 -62.57
N GLN A 367 19.70 -100.56 -62.37
CA GLN A 367 18.40 -101.07 -62.83
C GLN A 367 18.21 -100.89 -64.35
N GLU A 368 18.77 -99.85 -64.97
CA GLU A 368 18.76 -99.67 -66.43
C GLU A 368 19.57 -100.77 -67.14
N GLU A 369 20.76 -101.10 -66.64
CA GLU A 369 21.57 -102.23 -67.10
C GLU A 369 20.79 -103.56 -66.99
N ALA A 370 20.18 -103.83 -65.82
CA ALA A 370 19.38 -105.03 -65.59
C ALA A 370 18.07 -105.09 -66.41
N ASN A 371 17.49 -103.93 -66.76
CA ASN A 371 16.31 -103.84 -67.62
C ASN A 371 16.66 -104.02 -69.11
N SER A 372 17.84 -103.58 -69.55
CA SER A 372 18.32 -103.86 -70.91
C SER A 372 18.53 -105.36 -71.17
N LEU A 373 18.83 -106.13 -70.12
CA LEU A 373 18.91 -107.59 -70.21
C LEU A 373 17.50 -108.21 -70.27
N ARG A 374 16.63 -107.91 -69.29
CA ARG A 374 15.27 -108.51 -69.20
C ARG A 374 14.34 -108.16 -70.36
N LYS A 375 14.47 -106.98 -70.99
CA LYS A 375 13.67 -106.62 -72.18
C LYS A 375 13.89 -107.55 -73.38
N ARG A 376 15.03 -108.25 -73.46
CA ARG A 376 15.27 -109.28 -74.49
C ARG A 376 14.52 -110.59 -74.21
N GLU A 377 14.19 -110.86 -72.96
CA GLU A 377 13.57 -112.13 -72.52
C GLU A 377 12.03 -112.04 -72.51
N VAL A 378 11.47 -110.95 -71.98
CA VAL A 378 10.01 -110.80 -71.78
C VAL A 378 9.23 -110.75 -73.10
N ALA A 379 9.83 -110.24 -74.18
CA ALA A 379 9.22 -110.21 -75.51
C ALA A 379 8.86 -111.61 -76.04
N ALA A 380 9.55 -112.67 -75.59
CA ALA A 380 9.26 -114.04 -75.99
C ALA A 380 8.10 -114.69 -75.19
N ALA A 381 7.76 -114.18 -74.01
CA ALA A 381 6.78 -114.80 -73.11
C ALA A 381 5.35 -114.25 -73.25
N MET A 382 5.19 -112.95 -73.57
CA MET A 382 3.87 -112.30 -73.62
C MET A 382 2.93 -112.83 -74.71
N GLN A 383 3.43 -113.56 -75.71
CA GLN A 383 2.62 -114.12 -76.80
C GLN A 383 1.74 -115.31 -76.38
N LYS A 384 1.91 -115.86 -75.15
CA LYS A 384 1.32 -117.15 -74.75
C LYS A 384 0.23 -117.09 -73.66
N LEU A 385 0.00 -115.94 -73.00
CA LEU A 385 -0.86 -115.85 -71.80
C LEU A 385 -2.22 -115.17 -72.00
N LEU A 386 -2.61 -114.83 -73.23
CA LEU A 386 -3.85 -114.11 -73.53
C LEU A 386 -5.09 -115.02 -73.75
N SER A 387 -5.03 -116.32 -73.44
CA SER A 387 -6.09 -117.30 -73.81
C SER A 387 -7.09 -117.68 -72.70
N ASP A 388 -6.72 -117.64 -71.41
CA ASP A 388 -7.38 -118.46 -70.37
C ASP A 388 -8.11 -117.65 -69.26
N GLY A 389 -8.80 -116.55 -69.61
CA GLY A 389 -9.31 -115.57 -68.62
C GLY A 389 -10.70 -115.78 -67.99
N TYR A 390 -11.52 -116.74 -68.44
CA TYR A 390 -12.99 -116.67 -68.22
C TYR A 390 -13.55 -117.34 -66.94
N ALA A 391 -12.74 -118.04 -66.14
CA ALA A 391 -13.26 -118.95 -65.11
C ALA A 391 -13.74 -118.31 -63.78
N MET A 392 -13.40 -117.06 -63.47
CA MET A 392 -13.48 -116.52 -62.09
C MET A 392 -14.80 -115.86 -61.66
N SER A 393 -15.78 -115.65 -62.55
CA SER A 393 -16.91 -114.76 -62.23
C SER A 393 -17.96 -115.32 -61.25
N LEU A 394 -17.98 -116.63 -60.96
CA LEU A 394 -19.13 -117.26 -60.29
C LEU A 394 -19.02 -117.37 -58.75
N LEU A 395 -17.88 -117.03 -58.14
CA LEU A 395 -17.66 -117.22 -56.70
C LEU A 395 -18.09 -116.03 -55.83
N GLN A 396 -18.46 -114.88 -56.42
CA GLN A 396 -18.56 -113.62 -55.70
C GLN A 396 -19.94 -113.36 -55.07
N GLU A 397 -21.03 -113.97 -55.55
CA GLU A 397 -22.40 -113.64 -55.10
C GLU A 397 -22.78 -114.28 -53.75
N ALA A 398 -22.07 -115.31 -53.29
CA ALA A 398 -22.44 -116.06 -52.08
C ALA A 398 -22.00 -115.42 -50.74
N SER A 399 -21.12 -114.41 -50.78
CA SER A 399 -20.56 -113.76 -49.59
C SER A 399 -21.40 -112.57 -49.08
N ASP A 400 -22.10 -111.86 -49.96
CA ASP A 400 -22.71 -110.57 -49.61
C ASP A 400 -23.96 -110.66 -48.71
N CYS A 401 -24.80 -111.70 -48.84
CA CYS A 401 -26.02 -111.84 -48.04
C CYS A 401 -25.76 -111.99 -46.53
N ARG A 402 -24.61 -112.56 -46.11
CA ARG A 402 -24.32 -112.77 -44.68
C ARG A 402 -23.91 -111.48 -43.96
N ARG A 403 -23.40 -110.49 -44.69
CA ARG A 403 -22.89 -109.23 -44.15
C ARG A 403 -23.99 -108.26 -43.69
N GLN A 404 -25.16 -108.31 -44.32
CA GLN A 404 -26.24 -107.33 -44.08
C GLN A 404 -27.02 -107.57 -42.76
N SER A 405 -27.09 -108.82 -42.28
CA SER A 405 -27.81 -109.15 -41.04
C SER A 405 -27.13 -108.57 -39.79
N LEU A 406 -25.81 -108.75 -39.65
CA LEU A 406 -25.03 -108.31 -38.49
C LEU A 406 -25.00 -106.77 -38.33
N VAL A 407 -25.04 -106.03 -39.43
CA VAL A 407 -25.10 -104.55 -39.41
C VAL A 407 -26.42 -104.07 -38.80
N SER A 408 -27.53 -104.76 -39.10
CA SER A 408 -28.88 -104.35 -38.70
C SER A 408 -29.12 -104.45 -37.18
N GLU A 409 -28.43 -105.37 -36.50
CA GLU A 409 -28.58 -105.60 -35.06
C GLU A 409 -27.72 -104.62 -34.23
N ALA A 410 -26.54 -104.25 -34.74
CA ALA A 410 -25.67 -103.25 -34.11
C ALA A 410 -26.31 -101.84 -34.07
N CYS A 411 -26.98 -101.41 -35.15
CA CYS A 411 -27.61 -100.08 -35.23
C CYS A 411 -28.68 -99.85 -34.15
N ARG A 412 -29.50 -100.86 -33.84
CA ARG A 412 -30.59 -100.75 -32.84
C ARG A 412 -30.08 -100.59 -31.40
N SER A 413 -28.86 -101.06 -31.11
CA SER A 413 -28.22 -100.88 -29.81
C SER A 413 -27.86 -99.40 -29.57
N MET A 414 -27.20 -98.78 -30.56
CA MET A 414 -26.74 -97.39 -30.51
C MET A 414 -27.89 -96.40 -30.28
N GLU A 415 -29.00 -96.52 -31.01
CA GLU A 415 -30.17 -95.63 -30.88
C GLU A 415 -30.72 -95.51 -29.44
N THR A 416 -30.55 -96.55 -28.62
CA THR A 416 -31.03 -96.55 -27.22
C THR A 416 -30.07 -95.86 -26.24
N LEU A 417 -28.77 -95.82 -26.58
CA LEU A 417 -27.75 -95.09 -25.83
C LEU A 417 -27.76 -93.61 -26.21
N ASP A 418 -27.84 -93.31 -27.50
CA ASP A 418 -27.95 -91.93 -28.01
C ASP A 418 -29.13 -91.19 -27.37
N ARG A 419 -30.33 -91.82 -27.32
CA ARG A 419 -31.51 -91.26 -26.65
C ARG A 419 -31.35 -91.00 -25.13
N LYS A 420 -30.40 -91.65 -24.45
CA LYS A 420 -30.09 -91.37 -23.03
C LYS A 420 -29.07 -90.24 -22.93
N CYS A 421 -28.07 -90.22 -23.80
CA CYS A 421 -27.12 -89.12 -23.93
C CYS A 421 -27.83 -87.80 -24.29
N GLU A 422 -28.75 -87.79 -25.25
CA GLU A 422 -29.57 -86.63 -25.62
C GLU A 422 -30.35 -86.05 -24.41
N ARG A 423 -30.92 -86.91 -23.54
CA ARG A 423 -31.65 -86.44 -22.35
C ARG A 423 -30.72 -85.84 -21.29
N MET A 424 -29.54 -86.40 -21.07
CA MET A 424 -28.57 -85.79 -20.15
C MET A 424 -28.03 -84.48 -20.73
N LEU A 425 -27.77 -84.42 -22.03
CA LEU A 425 -27.35 -83.20 -22.72
C LEU A 425 -28.43 -82.12 -22.64
N SER A 426 -29.71 -82.46 -22.85
CA SER A 426 -30.81 -81.48 -22.77
C SER A 426 -31.02 -80.91 -21.36
N LEU A 427 -30.89 -81.73 -20.31
CA LEU A 427 -30.91 -81.26 -18.92
C LEU A 427 -29.69 -80.37 -18.61
N GLN A 428 -28.49 -80.77 -19.03
CA GLN A 428 -27.28 -79.98 -18.82
C GLN A 428 -27.32 -78.64 -19.59
N VAL A 429 -27.93 -78.62 -20.78
CA VAL A 429 -28.19 -77.38 -21.54
C VAL A 429 -29.21 -76.51 -20.82
N LEU A 430 -30.27 -77.09 -20.24
CA LEU A 430 -31.26 -76.33 -19.48
C LEU A 430 -30.64 -75.67 -18.24
N ASP A 431 -29.84 -76.39 -17.46
CA ASP A 431 -29.18 -75.84 -16.27
C ASP A 431 -28.12 -74.79 -16.63
N LYS A 432 -27.36 -75.00 -17.71
CA LYS A 432 -26.48 -73.97 -18.29
C LYS A 432 -27.27 -72.73 -18.72
N SER A 433 -28.44 -72.91 -19.37
CA SER A 433 -29.27 -71.78 -19.81
C SER A 433 -29.84 -70.97 -18.65
N LYS A 434 -30.19 -71.61 -17.53
CA LYS A 434 -30.61 -70.93 -16.29
C LYS A 434 -29.46 -70.16 -15.64
N ALA A 435 -28.28 -70.75 -15.56
CA ALA A 435 -27.09 -70.07 -15.05
C ALA A 435 -26.71 -68.85 -15.91
N ILE A 436 -26.75 -68.99 -17.24
CA ILE A 436 -26.54 -67.88 -18.18
C ILE A 436 -27.60 -66.78 -17.99
N ALA A 437 -28.88 -67.14 -17.84
CA ALA A 437 -29.94 -66.17 -17.59
C ALA A 437 -29.76 -65.40 -16.27
N GLN A 438 -29.32 -66.07 -15.20
CA GLN A 438 -28.99 -65.41 -13.92
C GLN A 438 -27.79 -64.48 -14.05
N ILE A 439 -26.71 -64.91 -14.71
CA ILE A 439 -25.52 -64.07 -14.95
C ILE A 439 -25.88 -62.84 -15.79
N LEU A 440 -26.69 -62.99 -16.85
CA LEU A 440 -27.16 -61.85 -17.66
C LEU A 440 -28.03 -60.89 -16.84
N GLN A 441 -28.91 -61.40 -15.98
CA GLN A 441 -29.73 -60.56 -15.10
C GLN A 441 -28.88 -59.82 -14.05
N GLU A 442 -27.85 -60.46 -13.49
CA GLU A 442 -26.88 -59.81 -12.61
C GLU A 442 -26.05 -58.76 -13.37
N GLU A 443 -25.65 -59.03 -14.61
CA GLU A 443 -24.93 -58.10 -15.48
C GLU A 443 -25.79 -56.86 -15.81
N GLU A 444 -27.08 -57.03 -16.11
CA GLU A 444 -28.03 -55.92 -16.32
C GLU A 444 -28.22 -55.08 -15.05
N MET A 445 -28.38 -55.73 -13.88
CA MET A 445 -28.49 -55.04 -12.58
C MET A 445 -27.20 -54.27 -12.23
N GLN A 446 -26.03 -54.85 -12.50
CA GLN A 446 -24.73 -54.19 -12.30
C GLN A 446 -24.54 -53.01 -13.27
N LYS A 447 -24.93 -53.15 -14.54
CA LYS A 447 -24.92 -52.05 -15.52
C LYS A 447 -25.83 -50.90 -15.08
N ALA A 448 -27.05 -51.20 -14.62
CA ALA A 448 -27.98 -50.20 -14.13
C ALA A 448 -27.45 -49.47 -12.88
N ALA A 449 -26.87 -50.21 -11.92
CA ALA A 449 -26.24 -49.62 -10.73
C ALA A 449 -25.02 -48.75 -11.08
N PHE A 450 -24.17 -49.20 -12.01
CA PHE A 450 -23.03 -48.42 -12.49
C PHE A 450 -23.49 -47.16 -13.23
N GLN A 451 -24.51 -47.25 -14.07
CA GLN A 451 -25.09 -46.09 -14.77
C GLN A 451 -25.69 -45.08 -13.78
N ALA A 452 -26.35 -45.52 -12.72
CA ALA A 452 -26.86 -44.64 -11.66
C ALA A 452 -25.73 -43.92 -10.90
N LEU A 453 -24.67 -44.64 -10.53
CA LEU A 453 -23.47 -44.06 -9.88
C LEU A 453 -22.73 -43.09 -10.81
N GLN A 454 -22.62 -43.41 -12.09
CA GLN A 454 -22.03 -42.56 -13.12
C GLN A 454 -22.85 -41.25 -13.25
N LEU A 455 -24.18 -41.34 -13.33
CA LEU A 455 -25.07 -40.17 -13.38
C LEU A 455 -24.99 -39.31 -12.10
N GLN A 456 -24.90 -39.92 -10.92
CA GLN A 456 -24.73 -39.19 -9.67
C GLN A 456 -23.36 -38.49 -9.61
N LYS A 457 -22.30 -39.16 -10.08
CA LYS A 457 -20.97 -38.58 -10.23
C LYS A 457 -20.97 -37.43 -11.23
N ASP A 458 -21.62 -37.58 -12.38
CA ASP A 458 -21.73 -36.56 -13.42
C ASP A 458 -22.58 -35.36 -12.98
N ALA A 459 -23.60 -35.58 -12.14
CA ALA A 459 -24.37 -34.50 -11.49
C ALA A 459 -23.49 -33.72 -10.50
N VAL A 460 -22.68 -34.39 -9.68
CA VAL A 460 -21.72 -33.74 -8.78
C VAL A 460 -20.62 -32.99 -9.57
N HIS A 461 -20.09 -33.58 -10.64
CA HIS A 461 -19.15 -32.89 -11.52
C HIS A 461 -19.82 -31.74 -12.29
N GLY A 462 -21.11 -31.83 -12.60
CA GLY A 462 -21.92 -30.74 -13.14
C GLY A 462 -22.06 -29.60 -12.15
N TYR A 463 -22.41 -29.90 -10.90
CA TYR A 463 -22.48 -28.93 -9.80
C TYR A 463 -21.14 -28.23 -9.58
N ILE A 464 -20.04 -28.98 -9.46
CA ILE A 464 -18.68 -28.42 -9.28
C ILE A 464 -18.29 -27.57 -10.50
N ARG A 465 -18.52 -28.02 -11.74
CA ARG A 465 -18.25 -27.22 -12.95
C ARG A 465 -19.08 -25.93 -13.00
N ASN A 466 -20.32 -25.96 -12.53
CA ASN A 466 -21.17 -24.77 -12.47
C ASN A 466 -20.72 -23.80 -11.37
N GLN A 467 -20.32 -24.31 -10.20
CA GLN A 467 -19.72 -23.50 -9.13
C GLN A 467 -18.39 -22.85 -9.58
N ILE A 468 -17.52 -23.60 -10.25
CA ILE A 468 -16.28 -23.06 -10.83
C ILE A 468 -16.60 -21.95 -11.84
N LYS A 469 -17.54 -22.16 -12.77
CA LYS A 469 -17.97 -21.11 -13.73
C LYS A 469 -18.55 -19.87 -13.05
N LEU A 470 -19.23 -20.02 -11.92
CA LEU A 470 -19.80 -18.90 -11.18
C LEU A 470 -18.68 -18.09 -10.51
N ILE A 471 -17.71 -18.77 -9.87
CA ILE A 471 -16.50 -18.16 -9.31
C ILE A 471 -15.64 -17.50 -10.41
N GLU A 472 -15.46 -18.14 -11.57
CA GLU A 472 -14.77 -17.56 -12.74
C GLU A 472 -15.49 -16.29 -13.22
N GLY A 473 -16.82 -16.28 -13.23
CA GLY A 473 -17.64 -15.11 -13.55
C GLY A 473 -17.45 -13.96 -12.55
N GLU A 474 -17.49 -14.25 -11.25
CA GLU A 474 -17.25 -13.26 -10.19
C GLU A 474 -15.81 -12.70 -10.23
N LEU A 475 -14.80 -13.56 -10.43
CA LEU A 475 -13.41 -13.14 -10.60
C LEU A 475 -13.21 -12.28 -11.86
N MET A 476 -13.89 -12.60 -12.96
CA MET A 476 -13.88 -11.77 -14.17
C MET A 476 -14.54 -10.40 -13.93
N GLN A 477 -15.64 -10.36 -13.17
CA GLN A 477 -16.28 -9.09 -12.78
C GLN A 477 -15.38 -8.25 -11.87
N LEU A 478 -14.76 -8.85 -10.85
CA LEU A 478 -13.79 -8.19 -9.97
C LEU A 478 -12.58 -7.65 -10.75
N THR A 479 -12.04 -8.44 -11.68
CA THR A 479 -10.92 -8.02 -12.56
C THR A 479 -11.33 -6.83 -13.43
N ASN A 480 -12.53 -6.86 -14.02
CA ASN A 480 -13.07 -5.75 -14.81
C ASN A 480 -13.32 -4.49 -13.97
N LEU A 481 -13.76 -4.63 -12.72
CA LEU A 481 -13.93 -3.51 -11.79
C LEU A 481 -12.58 -2.92 -11.38
N GLU A 482 -11.55 -3.75 -11.16
CA GLU A 482 -10.21 -3.26 -10.85
C GLU A 482 -9.58 -2.54 -12.06
N ILE A 483 -9.74 -3.06 -13.28
CA ILE A 483 -9.30 -2.38 -14.51
C ILE A 483 -10.02 -1.04 -14.67
N LYS A 484 -11.35 -0.99 -14.50
CA LYS A 484 -12.12 0.27 -14.55
C LYS A 484 -11.65 1.27 -13.48
N ARG A 485 -11.37 0.81 -12.26
CA ARG A 485 -10.84 1.68 -11.20
C ARG A 485 -9.47 2.23 -11.59
N ARG A 486 -8.54 1.39 -12.06
CA ARG A 486 -7.20 1.83 -12.51
C ARG A 486 -7.27 2.82 -13.68
N ASN A 487 -8.23 2.66 -14.59
CA ASN A 487 -8.45 3.61 -15.68
C ASN A 487 -8.96 4.96 -15.15
N LEU A 488 -9.99 4.96 -14.30
CA LEU A 488 -10.50 6.18 -13.66
C LEU A 488 -9.44 6.87 -12.79
N ASP A 489 -8.66 6.11 -12.00
CA ASP A 489 -7.54 6.62 -11.22
C ASP A 489 -6.48 7.30 -12.12
N SER A 490 -6.29 6.78 -13.34
CA SER A 490 -5.35 7.34 -14.33
C SER A 490 -5.93 8.58 -15.04
N GLU A 491 -7.21 8.58 -15.39
CA GLU A 491 -7.94 9.71 -15.98
C GLU A 491 -7.97 10.89 -14.99
N ASN A 492 -8.37 10.66 -13.73
CA ASN A 492 -8.35 11.65 -12.66
C ASN A 492 -6.94 12.25 -12.45
N LEU A 493 -5.88 11.42 -12.47
CA LEU A 493 -4.51 11.91 -12.36
C LEU A 493 -4.12 12.78 -13.56
N GLN A 494 -4.56 12.40 -14.77
CA GLN A 494 -4.31 13.18 -15.98
C GLN A 494 -5.05 14.52 -15.97
N GLU A 495 -6.29 14.58 -15.48
CA GLU A 495 -7.05 15.82 -15.30
C GLU A 495 -6.34 16.76 -14.31
N VAL A 496 -5.97 16.26 -13.12
CA VAL A 496 -5.24 17.07 -12.11
C VAL A 496 -3.91 17.60 -12.66
N LEU A 497 -3.20 16.83 -13.48
CA LEU A 497 -1.96 17.30 -14.14
C LEU A 497 -2.24 18.37 -15.20
N VAL A 498 -3.37 18.33 -15.90
CA VAL A 498 -3.81 19.36 -16.84
C VAL A 498 -4.23 20.64 -16.10
N GLU A 499 -4.95 20.53 -14.99
CA GLU A 499 -5.30 21.67 -14.12
C GLU A 499 -4.06 22.36 -13.54
N GLN A 500 -3.09 21.58 -13.03
CA GLN A 500 -1.82 22.14 -12.57
C GLN A 500 -1.04 22.82 -13.70
N ARG A 501 -1.01 22.23 -14.90
CA ARG A 501 -0.34 22.81 -16.05
C ARG A 501 -1.00 24.11 -16.53
N THR A 502 -2.33 24.19 -16.51
CA THR A 502 -3.07 25.40 -16.88
C THR A 502 -2.86 26.50 -15.83
N ALA A 503 -3.03 26.20 -14.54
CA ALA A 503 -2.77 27.17 -13.47
C ALA A 503 -1.33 27.73 -13.48
N LEU A 504 -0.32 26.89 -13.76
CA LEU A 504 1.07 27.35 -13.94
C LEU A 504 1.27 28.20 -15.20
N SER A 505 0.52 27.91 -16.28
CA SER A 505 0.55 28.70 -17.52
C SER A 505 -0.12 30.06 -17.32
N ASP A 506 -1.24 30.12 -16.60
CA ASP A 506 -1.94 31.35 -16.26
C ASP A 506 -1.09 32.24 -15.34
N LEU A 507 -0.42 31.65 -14.33
CA LEU A 507 0.51 32.37 -13.47
C LEU A 507 1.69 32.92 -14.28
N LEU A 508 2.26 32.14 -15.21
CA LEU A 508 3.31 32.61 -16.11
C LEU A 508 2.83 33.78 -16.98
N GLN A 509 1.60 33.70 -17.53
CA GLN A 509 1.00 34.76 -18.33
C GLN A 509 0.72 36.02 -17.50
N GLN A 510 0.31 35.88 -16.23
CA GLN A 510 0.17 37.01 -15.30
C GLN A 510 1.52 37.66 -15.00
N LEU A 511 2.57 36.88 -14.75
CA LEU A 511 3.92 37.38 -14.51
C LEU A 511 4.51 38.10 -15.74
N LEU A 512 4.30 37.56 -16.94
CA LEU A 512 4.68 38.23 -18.20
C LEU A 512 3.92 39.56 -18.35
N LYS A 513 2.61 39.58 -18.10
CA LYS A 513 1.81 40.81 -18.15
C LYS A 513 2.26 41.85 -17.11
N GLN A 514 2.59 41.44 -15.88
CA GLN A 514 3.15 42.33 -14.86
C GLN A 514 4.53 42.88 -15.25
N LYS A 515 5.37 42.04 -15.86
CA LYS A 515 6.69 42.45 -16.38
C LYS A 515 6.52 43.50 -17.48
N ASP A 516 5.68 43.25 -18.47
CA ASP A 516 5.45 44.18 -19.58
C ASP A 516 4.79 45.49 -19.11
N GLN A 517 3.90 45.43 -18.12
CA GLN A 517 3.28 46.61 -17.51
C GLN A 517 4.31 47.46 -16.75
N ARG A 518 5.21 46.84 -15.96
CA ARG A 518 6.34 47.56 -15.35
C ARG A 518 7.32 48.11 -16.37
N GLU A 519 7.55 47.40 -17.47
CA GLU A 519 8.39 47.90 -18.57
C GLU A 519 7.78 49.16 -19.21
N GLN A 520 6.44 49.22 -19.34
CA GLN A 520 5.72 50.41 -19.80
C GLN A 520 5.76 51.55 -18.77
N GLU A 521 5.54 51.28 -17.48
CA GLU A 521 5.64 52.27 -16.40
C GLU A 521 7.05 52.89 -16.35
N LEU A 522 8.11 52.06 -16.44
CA LEU A 522 9.49 52.54 -16.49
C LEU A 522 9.77 53.39 -17.73
N ARG A 523 9.24 53.01 -18.91
CA ARG A 523 9.35 53.83 -20.13
C ARG A 523 8.62 55.18 -19.99
N GLN A 524 7.45 55.21 -19.35
CA GLN A 524 6.74 56.47 -19.07
C GLN A 524 7.54 57.36 -18.12
N ILE A 525 8.06 56.80 -17.03
CA ILE A 525 8.92 57.52 -16.08
C ILE A 525 10.18 58.07 -16.78
N LEU A 526 10.80 57.31 -17.68
CA LEU A 526 11.95 57.80 -18.47
C LEU A 526 11.58 58.98 -19.36
N VAL A 527 10.43 58.93 -20.05
CA VAL A 527 9.93 60.06 -20.87
C VAL A 527 9.58 61.29 -20.01
N GLU A 528 9.02 61.10 -18.82
CA GLU A 528 8.81 62.19 -17.86
C GLU A 528 10.15 62.78 -17.36
N ILE A 529 11.15 61.94 -17.09
CA ILE A 529 12.50 62.37 -16.69
C ILE A 529 13.17 63.15 -17.84
N GLU A 530 13.10 62.67 -19.08
CA GLU A 530 13.63 63.38 -20.26
C GLU A 530 12.99 64.76 -20.40
N ARG A 531 11.65 64.85 -20.40
CA ARG A 531 10.89 66.10 -20.44
C ARG A 531 11.22 67.05 -19.26
N ASN A 532 11.45 66.51 -18.07
CA ASN A 532 11.86 67.29 -16.90
C ASN A 532 13.35 67.68 -16.94
N SER A 533 14.19 66.96 -17.70
CA SER A 533 15.60 67.28 -17.91
C SER A 533 15.81 68.41 -18.92
N GLU A 534 14.95 68.52 -19.94
CA GLU A 534 14.94 69.64 -20.90
C GLU A 534 14.53 70.98 -20.24
N SER A 535 13.83 70.92 -19.10
CA SER A 535 13.19 72.09 -18.49
C SER A 535 13.82 72.61 -17.19
N ASN A 536 14.77 71.90 -16.56
CA ASN A 536 15.40 72.36 -15.30
C ASN A 536 16.88 71.99 -15.11
N GLN A 537 17.70 73.00 -14.81
CA GLN A 537 19.14 72.87 -14.49
C GLN A 537 19.45 72.07 -13.19
N GLN A 538 18.45 71.66 -12.42
CA GLN A 538 18.62 71.00 -11.12
C GLN A 538 19.28 69.62 -11.21
N ASN A 539 19.27 68.97 -12.38
CA ASN A 539 19.90 67.66 -12.59
C ASN A 539 21.40 67.70 -12.90
N TYR A 540 22.07 68.87 -12.87
CA TYR A 540 23.53 68.94 -13.07
C TYR A 540 24.29 68.00 -12.13
N TRP A 541 23.97 68.02 -10.83
CA TRP A 541 24.63 67.17 -9.84
C TRP A 541 24.28 65.69 -9.97
N MET A 542 23.04 65.36 -10.34
CA MET A 542 22.63 63.96 -10.54
C MET A 542 23.29 63.36 -11.79
N ILE A 543 23.38 64.14 -12.88
CA ILE A 543 24.12 63.75 -14.10
C ILE A 543 25.63 63.63 -13.82
N GLN A 544 26.21 64.52 -13.01
CA GLN A 544 27.62 64.39 -12.60
C GLN A 544 27.86 63.19 -11.67
N TYR A 545 26.93 62.88 -10.76
CA TYR A 545 27.04 61.73 -9.85
C TYR A 545 26.90 60.41 -10.60
N GLN A 546 25.95 60.33 -11.55
CA GLN A 546 25.81 59.20 -12.47
C GLN A 546 27.09 59.03 -13.31
N ARG A 547 27.63 60.11 -13.88
CA ARG A 547 28.91 60.10 -14.59
C ARG A 547 30.09 59.69 -13.71
N LEU A 548 30.08 59.98 -12.41
CA LEU A 548 31.11 59.56 -11.44
C LEU A 548 31.01 58.07 -11.07
N LEU A 549 29.80 57.52 -11.01
CA LEU A 549 29.55 56.09 -10.79
C LEU A 549 29.87 55.26 -12.05
N ASP A 550 29.53 55.78 -13.23
CA ASP A 550 29.81 55.14 -14.53
C ASP A 550 31.27 55.35 -14.98
N ALA A 551 31.98 56.34 -14.43
CA ALA A 551 33.40 56.58 -14.69
C ALA A 551 34.28 55.57 -13.94
N LYS A 552 34.60 54.47 -14.63
CA LYS A 552 35.61 53.50 -14.18
C LYS A 552 36.92 54.22 -13.76
N PRO A 553 37.43 54.03 -12.53
CA PRO A 553 38.58 54.75 -12.02
C PRO A 553 39.78 54.67 -12.97
N LEU A 554 40.49 55.79 -13.15
CA LEU A 554 41.64 55.89 -14.07
C LEU A 554 42.71 54.82 -13.78
N SER A 555 42.93 54.51 -12.50
CA SER A 555 43.81 53.41 -12.05
C SER A 555 43.36 52.04 -12.57
N LEU A 556 42.07 51.71 -12.48
CA LEU A 556 41.51 50.46 -13.01
C LEU A 556 41.56 50.42 -14.54
N ARG A 557 41.27 51.54 -15.23
CA ARG A 557 41.43 51.62 -16.68
C ARG A 557 42.88 51.41 -17.14
N MET A 558 43.85 51.91 -16.38
CA MET A 558 45.28 51.68 -16.67
C MET A 558 45.71 50.23 -16.38
N GLN A 559 45.21 49.62 -15.31
CA GLN A 559 45.48 48.21 -15.01
C GLN A 559 44.86 47.27 -16.06
N GLU A 560 43.62 47.52 -16.49
CA GLU A 560 42.96 46.72 -17.52
C GLU A 560 43.57 46.90 -18.92
N ALA A 561 44.07 48.10 -19.24
CA ALA A 561 44.85 48.32 -20.46
C ALA A 561 46.18 47.57 -20.50
N GLY A 562 46.66 47.08 -19.35
CA GLY A 562 47.82 46.18 -19.24
C GLY A 562 47.51 44.70 -19.40
N VAL A 563 46.23 44.31 -19.55
CA VAL A 563 45.84 42.92 -19.81
C VAL A 563 45.94 42.63 -21.31
N GLU A 564 46.49 41.48 -21.68
CA GLU A 564 46.65 41.05 -23.08
C GLU A 564 45.31 41.06 -23.82
N MET A 565 45.25 41.81 -24.94
CA MET A 565 44.00 42.14 -25.65
C MET A 565 43.21 40.90 -26.11
N GLU A 566 43.91 39.80 -26.35
CA GLU A 566 43.32 38.54 -26.78
C GLU A 566 42.57 37.81 -25.65
N LEU A 567 43.03 37.96 -24.40
CA LEU A 567 42.34 37.50 -23.20
C LEU A 567 41.07 38.33 -22.96
N VAL A 568 41.14 39.65 -23.20
CA VAL A 568 39.97 40.55 -23.17
C VAL A 568 38.91 40.10 -24.18
N HIS A 569 39.33 39.82 -25.42
CA HIS A 569 38.42 39.37 -26.49
C HIS A 569 37.79 37.99 -26.21
N LEU A 570 38.53 37.08 -25.57
CA LEU A 570 37.98 35.81 -25.08
C LEU A 570 36.89 36.04 -24.02
N LEU A 571 37.14 36.91 -23.03
CA LEU A 571 36.14 37.24 -22.01
C LEU A 571 34.90 37.91 -22.61
N CYS A 572 35.07 38.77 -23.63
CA CYS A 572 33.94 39.32 -24.38
C CYS A 572 33.12 38.23 -25.07
N ARG A 573 33.76 37.25 -25.73
CA ARG A 573 33.08 36.12 -26.38
C ARG A 573 32.36 35.20 -25.40
N LEU A 574 32.88 35.05 -24.19
CA LEU A 574 32.28 34.26 -23.11
C LEU A 574 31.26 35.05 -22.28
N SER A 575 30.93 36.30 -22.64
CA SER A 575 30.09 37.22 -21.84
C SER A 575 30.60 37.44 -20.40
N ALA A 576 31.90 37.24 -20.18
CA ALA A 576 32.57 37.13 -18.89
C ALA A 576 33.34 38.41 -18.50
N GLN A 577 32.96 39.57 -19.05
CA GLN A 577 33.71 40.83 -18.96
C GLN A 577 33.89 41.34 -17.52
N HIS A 578 33.00 40.95 -16.60
CA HIS A 578 33.07 41.30 -15.18
C HIS A 578 34.27 40.70 -14.44
N TYR A 579 34.96 39.70 -15.00
CA TYR A 579 36.21 39.15 -14.45
C TYR A 579 37.47 39.89 -14.92
N LEU A 580 37.36 40.83 -15.87
CA LEU A 580 38.49 41.63 -16.36
C LEU A 580 39.22 42.42 -15.25
N PRO A 581 38.54 43.10 -14.29
CA PRO A 581 39.22 43.84 -13.22
C PRO A 581 39.99 42.91 -12.28
N VAL A 582 39.51 41.68 -12.09
CA VAL A 582 40.12 40.67 -11.22
C VAL A 582 41.41 40.14 -11.84
N LEU A 583 41.38 39.80 -13.13
CA LEU A 583 42.57 39.38 -13.89
C LEU A 583 43.61 40.50 -13.98
N ALA A 584 43.16 41.75 -14.15
CA ALA A 584 44.02 42.94 -14.16
C ALA A 584 44.68 43.20 -12.79
N HIS A 585 43.92 43.08 -11.69
CA HIS A 585 44.42 43.28 -10.33
C HIS A 585 45.47 42.24 -9.93
N HIS A 586 45.31 40.99 -10.37
CA HIS A 586 46.24 39.90 -10.09
C HIS A 586 47.36 39.76 -11.14
N HIS A 587 47.45 40.67 -12.13
CA HIS A 587 48.45 40.65 -13.20
C HIS A 587 48.58 39.30 -13.92
N ILE A 588 47.44 38.65 -14.17
CA ILE A 588 47.40 37.29 -14.75
C ILE A 588 47.64 37.36 -16.25
N THR A 589 48.85 37.01 -16.67
CA THR A 589 49.26 36.86 -18.07
C THR A 589 48.78 35.54 -18.67
N THR A 590 48.85 35.41 -19.99
CA THR A 590 48.51 34.17 -20.69
C THR A 590 49.46 33.02 -20.35
N GLU A 591 50.74 33.33 -20.11
CA GLU A 591 51.73 32.38 -19.58
C GLU A 591 51.38 31.91 -18.16
N ALA A 592 50.92 32.80 -17.28
CA ALA A 592 50.49 32.42 -15.93
C ALA A 592 49.30 31.46 -15.97
N LEU A 593 48.30 31.72 -16.83
CA LEU A 593 47.15 30.83 -17.02
C LEU A 593 47.53 29.41 -17.48
N CYS A 594 48.66 29.24 -18.19
CA CYS A 594 49.13 27.91 -18.61
C CYS A 594 49.55 27.01 -17.44
N HIS A 595 49.97 27.61 -16.32
CA HIS A 595 50.46 26.91 -15.13
C HIS A 595 49.45 26.85 -13.99
N MET A 596 48.31 27.53 -14.10
CA MET A 596 47.25 27.53 -13.09
C MET A 596 46.32 26.32 -13.19
N THR A 597 45.76 25.91 -12.05
CA THR A 597 44.70 24.90 -11.95
C THR A 597 43.32 25.56 -11.75
N SER A 598 42.24 24.78 -11.89
CA SER A 598 40.87 25.26 -11.62
C SER A 598 40.65 25.64 -10.15
N SER A 599 41.45 25.10 -9.22
CA SER A 599 41.50 25.55 -7.82
C SER A 599 42.07 26.96 -7.69
N ASP A 600 43.12 27.28 -8.45
CA ASP A 600 43.84 28.56 -8.33
C ASP A 600 42.99 29.69 -8.93
N LEU A 601 42.35 29.46 -10.07
CA LEU A 601 41.35 30.38 -10.64
C LEU A 601 40.18 30.65 -9.67
N LYS A 602 39.80 29.65 -8.86
CA LYS A 602 38.78 29.80 -7.83
C LYS A 602 39.26 30.62 -6.62
N GLN A 603 40.55 30.55 -6.27
CA GLN A 603 41.15 31.41 -5.24
C GLN A 603 41.28 32.87 -5.71
N VAL A 604 41.56 33.08 -7.00
CA VAL A 604 41.54 34.39 -7.67
C VAL A 604 40.14 34.99 -7.77
N GLY A 605 39.07 34.20 -7.58
CA GLY A 605 37.68 34.68 -7.55
C GLY A 605 36.85 34.36 -8.80
N ILE A 606 37.41 33.65 -9.78
CA ILE A 606 36.65 33.13 -10.92
C ILE A 606 35.97 31.83 -10.48
N THR A 607 34.69 31.91 -10.13
CA THR A 607 33.94 30.79 -9.52
C THR A 607 33.21 29.90 -10.52
N GLU A 608 32.94 30.39 -11.73
CA GLU A 608 32.18 29.65 -12.75
C GLU A 608 33.02 28.59 -13.47
N THR A 609 32.61 27.32 -13.34
CA THR A 609 33.35 26.17 -13.87
C THR A 609 33.40 26.11 -15.40
N GLY A 610 32.46 26.75 -16.10
CA GLY A 610 32.48 26.90 -17.56
C GLY A 610 33.60 27.85 -18.00
N ILE A 611 33.66 29.03 -17.40
CA ILE A 611 34.67 30.06 -17.69
C ILE A 611 36.07 29.58 -17.29
N GLN A 612 36.22 28.94 -16.12
CA GLN A 612 37.48 28.30 -15.70
C GLN A 612 38.01 27.32 -16.75
N LYS A 613 37.15 26.45 -17.29
CA LYS A 613 37.56 25.47 -18.32
C LYS A 613 37.95 26.15 -19.62
N ALA A 614 37.19 27.16 -20.06
CA ALA A 614 37.46 27.89 -21.31
C ALA A 614 38.76 28.70 -21.25
N LEU A 615 39.08 29.31 -20.10
CA LEU A 615 40.35 30.01 -19.88
C LEU A 615 41.55 29.04 -19.90
N LEU A 616 41.44 27.90 -19.22
CA LEU A 616 42.52 26.90 -19.16
C LEU A 616 42.71 26.14 -20.48
N SER A 617 41.66 25.90 -21.27
CA SER A 617 41.81 25.30 -22.60
C SER A 617 42.47 26.27 -23.57
N TRP A 618 42.01 27.53 -23.60
CA TRP A 618 42.56 28.55 -24.48
C TRP A 618 44.03 28.90 -24.18
N ALA A 619 44.43 28.90 -22.91
CA ALA A 619 45.83 29.06 -22.53
C ALA A 619 46.68 27.87 -23.02
N ARG A 620 46.19 26.64 -22.86
CA ARG A 620 46.89 25.42 -23.27
C ARG A 620 47.05 25.28 -24.79
N GLU A 621 46.10 25.79 -25.56
CA GLU A 621 46.16 25.86 -27.03
C GLU A 621 47.24 26.84 -27.56
N ARG A 622 47.81 27.68 -26.67
CA ARG A 622 48.72 28.78 -27.04
C ARG A 622 50.19 28.58 -26.67
N GLN A 623 50.58 27.44 -26.08
CA GLN A 623 52.00 27.15 -25.89
C GLN A 623 52.72 27.01 -27.25
N PRO A 624 53.74 27.84 -27.55
CA PRO A 624 54.57 27.63 -28.73
C PRO A 624 55.39 26.35 -28.57
N ALA A 625 55.25 25.43 -29.52
CA ALA A 625 55.88 24.11 -29.46
C ALA A 625 57.41 24.18 -29.63
N ALA A 626 58.15 24.26 -28.53
CA ALA A 626 59.61 24.21 -28.49
C ALA A 626 60.17 22.76 -28.58
N GLY A 627 59.85 22.05 -29.67
CA GLY A 627 60.49 20.79 -30.09
C GLY A 627 60.17 19.53 -29.26
N VAL A 628 60.12 18.30 -29.80
CA VAL A 628 60.26 17.77 -31.17
C VAL A 628 59.41 16.48 -31.16
N ARG A 629 58.49 16.17 -32.09
CA ARG A 629 58.74 15.59 -33.42
C ARG A 629 57.44 15.45 -34.23
N LYS A 630 57.49 15.93 -35.48
CA LYS A 630 56.83 15.39 -36.70
C LYS A 630 55.34 15.01 -36.64
N ALA A 631 54.49 15.83 -37.26
CA ALA A 631 54.00 15.55 -38.62
C ALA A 631 53.29 16.79 -39.20
N ASP A 632 53.65 17.18 -40.43
CA ASP A 632 52.91 18.15 -41.27
C ASP A 632 51.50 17.56 -41.55
N GLN A 633 50.40 18.31 -41.38
CA GLN A 633 49.93 19.44 -42.19
C GLN A 633 49.68 19.11 -43.66
N GLN A 634 48.39 19.09 -44.03
CA GLN A 634 47.79 19.77 -45.19
C GLN A 634 46.26 19.78 -44.96
N GLU A 635 45.66 20.94 -44.67
CA GLU A 635 45.04 21.91 -45.61
C GLU A 635 43.61 21.46 -46.02
N GLN A 636 42.57 22.21 -45.62
CA GLN A 636 41.82 23.19 -46.45
C GLN A 636 41.08 22.54 -47.65
N GLU A 637 39.81 22.80 -47.98
CA GLU A 637 38.79 23.72 -47.45
C GLU A 637 37.39 23.29 -47.98
N ALA A 638 36.35 24.13 -47.79
CA ALA A 638 35.06 24.14 -48.50
C ALA A 638 33.86 23.28 -48.00
N VAL A 639 32.69 23.87 -48.23
CA VAL A 639 31.30 23.57 -47.82
C VAL A 639 30.43 23.80 -49.07
N PRO A 640 29.16 23.34 -49.25
CA PRO A 640 28.38 22.24 -48.66
C PRO A 640 27.84 21.23 -49.72
N THR A 641 27.24 20.11 -49.28
CA THR A 641 25.96 19.60 -49.84
C THR A 641 25.34 18.49 -48.97
N ALA A 642 24.02 18.34 -49.05
CA ALA A 642 23.22 17.22 -48.51
C ALA A 642 22.34 16.66 -49.65
N PRO A 643 21.51 15.60 -49.49
CA PRO A 643 21.45 14.57 -48.44
C PRO A 643 21.48 13.13 -49.03
N SER A 644 21.40 12.07 -48.20
CA SER A 644 20.71 10.79 -48.50
C SER A 644 20.67 9.85 -47.28
N ALA A 645 19.69 8.94 -47.24
CA ALA A 645 19.36 8.09 -46.07
C ALA A 645 19.45 6.56 -46.40
N PRO A 646 18.91 5.61 -45.61
CA PRO A 646 19.64 4.42 -45.14
C PRO A 646 19.27 3.11 -45.91
N PRO A 647 19.77 1.92 -45.51
CA PRO A 647 19.04 1.13 -44.49
C PRO A 647 19.88 0.20 -43.57
N CYS A 648 19.24 -0.32 -42.52
CA CYS A 648 19.68 -1.44 -41.65
C CYS A 648 19.20 -2.80 -42.27
N PRO A 649 19.00 -3.94 -41.53
CA PRO A 649 19.52 -4.44 -40.24
C PRO A 649 19.94 -5.94 -40.22
N SER A 650 20.53 -6.43 -39.11
CA SER A 650 20.29 -7.75 -38.44
C SER A 650 21.33 -7.95 -37.31
N ARG A 651 20.96 -8.20 -36.03
CA ARG A 651 20.45 -9.46 -35.41
C ARG A 651 21.45 -10.63 -35.60
N THR A 652 21.81 -11.44 -34.59
CA THR A 652 21.05 -11.90 -33.40
C THR A 652 21.95 -12.50 -32.30
N SER A 653 21.39 -12.72 -31.10
CA SER A 653 21.76 -13.78 -30.12
C SER A 653 22.99 -13.59 -29.21
N THR A 654 23.04 -14.02 -27.94
CA THR A 654 22.01 -14.49 -26.94
C THR A 654 22.68 -14.68 -25.56
N LEU A 655 21.93 -14.43 -24.46
CA LEU A 655 22.02 -15.09 -23.12
C LEU A 655 23.37 -14.92 -22.33
N GLN A 656 23.43 -14.76 -20.99
CA GLN A 656 22.55 -15.31 -19.93
C GLN A 656 22.57 -14.44 -18.62
N THR A 657 21.57 -14.67 -17.77
CA THR A 657 21.13 -13.98 -16.51
C THR A 657 21.84 -14.51 -15.21
N PRO A 658 21.62 -14.03 -13.93
CA PRO A 658 20.38 -13.43 -13.37
C PRO A 658 20.40 -12.42 -12.17
N SER A 659 19.65 -11.31 -12.32
CA SER A 659 18.49 -10.87 -11.44
C SER A 659 18.71 -10.40 -9.95
N PRO A 660 17.71 -9.81 -9.21
CA PRO A 660 17.81 -8.45 -8.63
C PRO A 660 17.29 -8.37 -7.14
N PRO A 661 16.59 -7.34 -6.59
CA PRO A 661 16.48 -5.88 -6.82
C PRO A 661 16.61 -4.97 -5.54
N ARG A 662 16.60 -3.62 -5.69
CA ARG A 662 15.77 -2.61 -4.94
C ARG A 662 16.35 -1.18 -4.94
N SER A 663 15.49 -0.17 -5.01
CA SER A 663 15.76 1.26 -4.75
C SER A 663 14.53 1.96 -4.12
N PRO A 664 14.67 3.03 -3.31
CA PRO A 664 13.56 3.62 -2.55
C PRO A 664 13.09 5.01 -3.03
N GLY A 665 11.87 5.43 -2.63
CA GLY A 665 11.54 6.87 -2.50
C GLY A 665 10.10 7.31 -2.82
N THR A 666 9.25 7.42 -1.79
CA THR A 666 7.99 8.21 -1.78
C THR A 666 7.83 8.95 -0.45
N PRO A 667 7.00 10.02 -0.43
CA PRO A 667 6.09 10.22 0.71
C PRO A 667 4.63 10.51 0.32
N VAL A 668 3.73 10.36 1.30
CA VAL A 668 2.25 10.53 1.27
C VAL A 668 1.86 11.55 2.37
N THR A 669 0.64 12.05 2.64
CA THR A 669 -0.80 11.71 2.43
C THR A 669 -1.61 13.05 2.60
N PRO A 670 -2.95 13.18 2.87
CA PRO A 670 -4.09 12.24 2.99
C PRO A 670 -5.40 12.64 2.22
N SER A 671 -6.42 11.75 2.26
CA SER A 671 -7.86 12.04 2.09
C SER A 671 -8.68 11.31 3.19
N ALA A 672 -9.95 11.67 3.39
CA ALA A 672 -10.94 10.98 4.26
C ALA A 672 -12.40 11.37 3.82
N PRO A 673 -13.49 10.75 4.31
CA PRO A 673 -14.11 9.59 3.64
C PRO A 673 -15.62 9.73 3.31
N VAL A 674 -16.20 8.73 2.64
CA VAL A 674 -17.64 8.60 2.29
C VAL A 674 -18.17 7.22 2.77
N PRO A 675 -19.48 7.06 3.13
CA PRO A 675 -19.99 5.87 3.83
C PRO A 675 -20.38 4.68 2.93
N LEU A 676 -20.57 3.53 3.58
CA LEU A 676 -21.19 2.32 3.04
C LEU A 676 -22.72 2.37 3.18
N GLU A 677 -23.47 1.79 2.24
CA GLU A 677 -24.91 1.50 2.42
C GLU A 677 -25.18 0.02 2.70
N GLY A 678 -25.90 -0.23 3.79
CA GLY A 678 -26.79 -1.37 3.97
C GLY A 678 -28.26 -0.90 3.86
N PRO A 679 -29.25 -1.80 3.84
CA PRO A 679 -30.59 -1.49 3.35
C PRO A 679 -31.39 -0.60 4.31
N GLY A 680 -31.66 0.63 3.88
CA GLY A 680 -32.63 1.53 4.51
C GLY A 680 -33.56 2.13 3.45
N SER A 681 -34.88 2.08 3.68
CA SER A 681 -35.82 2.92 2.94
C SER A 681 -35.57 4.37 3.34
N SER A 682 -34.96 5.16 2.44
CA SER A 682 -34.71 6.59 2.69
C SER A 682 -36.00 7.33 3.02
N GLU A 683 -35.94 8.23 3.99
CA GLU A 683 -37.05 9.10 4.44
C GLU A 683 -36.84 10.57 4.01
N CYS A 684 -37.88 11.38 4.07
CA CYS A 684 -37.86 12.79 3.73
C CYS A 684 -36.96 13.57 4.70
N VAL A 685 -35.87 14.14 4.20
CA VAL A 685 -34.91 14.96 4.97
C VAL A 685 -35.53 16.20 5.66
N VAL A 686 -36.80 16.54 5.37
CA VAL A 686 -37.49 17.74 5.90
C VAL A 686 -38.59 17.44 6.91
N CYS A 687 -39.32 16.33 6.77
CA CYS A 687 -40.36 15.94 7.74
C CYS A 687 -40.13 14.57 8.39
N MET A 688 -39.18 13.77 7.89
CA MET A 688 -38.80 12.42 8.33
C MET A 688 -39.91 11.34 8.33
N GLU A 689 -41.17 11.70 8.09
CA GLU A 689 -42.32 10.76 8.14
C GLU A 689 -42.65 10.03 6.83
N THR A 690 -42.17 10.50 5.68
CA THR A 690 -42.57 9.98 4.36
C THR A 690 -41.39 9.82 3.42
N GLY A 691 -41.39 8.84 2.51
CA GLY A 691 -40.28 8.61 1.58
C GLY A 691 -40.03 9.80 0.63
N PRO A 692 -38.77 10.08 0.25
CA PRO A 692 -38.44 11.16 -0.67
C PRO A 692 -38.83 10.76 -2.10
N GLN A 693 -39.65 11.61 -2.73
CA GLN A 693 -40.23 11.36 -4.06
C GLN A 693 -39.83 12.44 -5.08
N VAL A 694 -39.05 13.44 -4.66
CA VAL A 694 -38.70 14.59 -5.50
C VAL A 694 -37.18 14.76 -5.57
N ILE A 695 -36.67 14.98 -6.77
CA ILE A 695 -35.27 15.30 -7.05
C ILE A 695 -35.18 16.77 -7.47
N PHE A 696 -34.19 17.47 -6.91
CA PHE A 696 -33.87 18.84 -7.31
C PHE A 696 -32.65 18.87 -8.22
N LEU A 697 -32.80 19.47 -9.41
CA LEU A 697 -31.72 19.69 -10.36
C LEU A 697 -31.29 21.18 -10.35
N PRO A 698 -29.98 21.46 -10.54
CA PRO A 698 -28.92 20.54 -10.96
C PRO A 698 -28.27 19.73 -9.83
N CYS A 699 -28.62 19.97 -8.56
CA CYS A 699 -27.88 19.40 -7.43
C CYS A 699 -28.04 17.88 -7.19
N GLY A 700 -28.93 17.20 -7.90
CA GLY A 700 -29.07 15.73 -7.91
C GLY A 700 -29.66 15.10 -6.63
N HIS A 701 -29.74 15.85 -5.53
CA HIS A 701 -30.27 15.35 -4.26
C HIS A 701 -31.74 14.97 -4.37
N VAL A 702 -32.05 13.69 -4.09
CA VAL A 702 -33.40 13.22 -3.77
C VAL A 702 -33.73 13.75 -2.38
N CYS A 703 -34.57 14.76 -2.31
CA CYS A 703 -34.88 15.44 -1.05
C CYS A 703 -36.33 15.90 -1.06
N CYS A 704 -36.98 15.68 0.08
CA CYS A 704 -38.39 15.95 0.33
C CYS A 704 -39.37 14.90 -0.24
N CYS A 705 -40.40 14.61 0.55
CA CYS A 705 -41.66 14.11 0.02
C CYS A 705 -42.37 15.22 -0.78
N GLN A 706 -43.42 14.86 -1.52
CA GLN A 706 -44.12 15.80 -2.40
C GLN A 706 -44.59 17.08 -1.65
N VAL A 707 -45.19 16.93 -0.47
CA VAL A 707 -45.73 18.05 0.32
C VAL A 707 -44.63 19.01 0.77
N CYS A 708 -43.53 18.51 1.33
CA CYS A 708 -42.41 19.35 1.76
C CYS A 708 -41.65 20.00 0.60
N SER A 709 -41.68 19.39 -0.60
CA SER A 709 -40.98 19.92 -1.77
C SER A 709 -41.58 21.23 -2.29
N ASP A 710 -42.88 21.45 -2.10
CA ASP A 710 -43.58 22.55 -2.75
C ASP A 710 -43.22 23.92 -2.13
N ALA A 711 -43.00 23.97 -0.81
CA ALA A 711 -42.65 25.18 -0.05
C ALA A 711 -41.16 25.62 -0.13
N LEU A 712 -40.26 24.81 -0.68
CA LEU A 712 -38.81 25.06 -0.63
C LEU A 712 -38.27 25.75 -1.89
N GLN A 713 -37.78 26.99 -1.76
CA GLN A 713 -37.15 27.72 -2.87
C GLN A 713 -35.66 27.36 -3.11
N GLY A 714 -34.99 26.80 -2.10
CA GLY A 714 -33.60 26.33 -2.19
C GLY A 714 -33.43 24.92 -1.61
N CYS A 715 -32.44 24.18 -2.10
CA CYS A 715 -32.19 22.81 -1.66
C CYS A 715 -31.69 22.82 -0.19
N PRO A 716 -32.31 22.08 0.74
CA PRO A 716 -31.93 22.15 2.16
C PRO A 716 -30.51 21.64 2.45
N LEU A 717 -29.99 20.68 1.66
CA LEU A 717 -28.65 20.12 1.82
C LEU A 717 -27.54 21.06 1.30
N CYS A 718 -27.63 21.50 0.03
CA CYS A 718 -26.57 22.28 -0.62
C CYS A 718 -26.87 23.79 -0.73
N ARG A 719 -28.01 24.25 -0.17
CA ARG A 719 -28.50 25.65 -0.17
C ARG A 719 -28.58 26.34 -1.53
N SER A 720 -28.42 25.58 -2.61
CA SER A 720 -28.47 26.06 -3.99
C SER A 720 -29.91 26.32 -4.41
N SER A 721 -30.14 27.35 -5.24
CA SER A 721 -31.47 27.65 -5.80
C SER A 721 -31.97 26.47 -6.64
N ILE A 722 -33.20 26.02 -6.39
CA ILE A 722 -33.77 24.88 -7.10
C ILE A 722 -34.23 25.33 -8.49
N ALA A 723 -33.50 24.92 -9.54
CA ALA A 723 -33.81 25.31 -10.91
C ALA A 723 -34.91 24.43 -11.53
N GLN A 724 -34.90 23.12 -11.26
CA GLN A 724 -35.93 22.19 -11.71
C GLN A 724 -36.26 21.15 -10.62
N ARG A 725 -37.52 20.72 -10.58
CA ARG A 725 -38.05 19.68 -9.68
C ARG A 725 -38.57 18.50 -10.51
N ILE A 726 -38.08 17.30 -10.27
CA ILE A 726 -38.56 16.07 -10.94
C ILE A 726 -39.20 15.16 -9.89
N ARG A 727 -40.45 14.75 -10.11
CA ARG A 727 -41.16 13.78 -9.25
C ARG A 727 -40.92 12.36 -9.77
N LEU A 728 -40.46 11.47 -8.90
CA LEU A 728 -40.30 10.05 -9.17
C LEU A 728 -41.59 9.32 -8.78
N PHE A 729 -42.36 8.90 -9.77
CA PHE A 729 -43.44 7.94 -9.56
C PHE A 729 -42.83 6.52 -9.47
N ARG A 730 -42.96 5.87 -8.32
CA ARG A 730 -42.78 4.42 -8.21
C ARG A 730 -44.10 3.75 -8.57
N SER A 731 -44.08 2.93 -9.63
CA SER A 731 -45.14 2.00 -10.04
C SER A 731 -45.11 0.73 -9.20
#